data_AF-A0A3C1YMJ3-F1
#
_entry.id   AF-A0A3C1YMJ3-F1
#
_cell.length_a   1.000
_cell.length_b   1.000
_cell.length_c   1.000
_cell.angle_alpha   90.00
_cell.angle_beta   90.00
_cell.angle_gamma   90.00
#
_symmetry.space_group_name_H-M   'P 1'
#
loop_
_entity.id
_entity.type
_entity.pdbx_description
1 polymer ?
#
loop_
_entity_poly.entity_id
_entity_poly.type
_entity_poly.pdbx_seq_one_letter_code
_entity_poly.pdbx_strand_id
1 'polypeptide(L)'
;SITRGEGGQNLVGSEQGTELGIIRTQELLAARRIDGAEQFFTRAIDFGFSKSSEEALRLWNKDSVLKDVVWVIRKYRPDIIITRFAPTQGGHGHHTASAILAQEAFAVSGDPNIFPEQLKNVQPWKAKRLLFNHFRFGGTNSNSTNIQTIKIDVGEFSPLLGKSFNEIAGISRTMHKSQGMGSSQNRGSNINEFVVSAGESAKNELFEGIDISWNRIPNGKKIAQSITEVQNKFVPQHAEKSIPALLKLYRSLQKINNDPLIDRKMDEIESIIQSCAGLWMEAKTKEMVYSPGDSIVITLSMLNRSNAKIVFASAFSEKLNINNTVQQPLKNNELLQLQLASIIPANERYSQPYFLASSPKNNRYSSSDDVLIGSPESPAPLSIAVSIIIENEPMMITLPIQYKWVDDLEGEKIKNIDILPPVSIGLEEKNIVVFSDSISKSVHVKVRAIDNAINGKVQLLLPTGWGCNPTKQMVSLKRKGDETVLQFFVWSTKQSKSGTFGANIEVDGKTYSSEQKTISYPHIIPQTVLENAEGKLIKFDLQTKGKLIGYIMGAGDQVPNALQQMGYTVQLISDDDLRNGNFTRFDAIVAGIRSYNTREQLRTSNNSLLQYVEQGGTYIVQYQTAAKGETDNIAPYRLELSRERVTNENAEMSCVKPDHALLNYPNIISAKDFEGWVQERGLYFASLWDDKYEKVFSCADPNEKSLQGSLLIAKYGKGNYIFTGLAFFRQLPAGVEGAYRLFANLLSVGK
;
A
#
# COMPACT_ATOMS: atom_id res chain seq x y z
N SER A 1 -1.51 -3.14 -12.03
CA SER A 1 -2.60 -3.04 -11.05
C SER A 1 -3.32 -1.72 -11.22
N ILE A 2 -4.64 -1.67 -10.99
CA ILE A 2 -5.36 -0.38 -11.02
C ILE A 2 -5.04 0.43 -9.76
N THR A 3 -5.07 -0.19 -8.57
CA THR A 3 -4.80 0.45 -7.28
C THR A 3 -3.60 -0.15 -6.56
N ARG A 4 -3.22 0.42 -5.40
CA ARG A 4 -2.14 -0.07 -4.52
C ARG A 4 -2.64 -0.94 -3.36
N GLY A 5 -3.96 -1.05 -3.17
CA GLY A 5 -4.60 -1.92 -2.17
C GLY A 5 -4.77 -1.26 -0.80
N GLU A 6 -4.98 0.05 -0.79
CA GLU A 6 -5.08 0.93 0.37
C GLU A 6 -6.26 0.59 1.30
N GLY A 7 -7.41 0.22 0.72
CA GLY A 7 -8.67 0.00 1.44
C GLY A 7 -8.80 -1.35 2.15
N GLY A 8 -7.80 -2.23 2.02
CA GLY A 8 -7.83 -3.56 2.64
C GLY A 8 -7.37 -3.58 4.10
N GLN A 9 -7.25 -4.78 4.65
CA GLN A 9 -6.78 -4.99 6.03
C GLN A 9 -5.27 -5.30 6.05
N ASN A 10 -4.64 -5.00 7.18
CA ASN A 10 -3.24 -5.27 7.46
C ASN A 10 -3.13 -6.33 8.57
N LEU A 11 -2.64 -7.53 8.24
CA LEU A 11 -2.46 -8.61 9.20
C LEU A 11 -1.13 -8.56 9.97
N VAL A 12 -0.19 -7.70 9.53
CA VAL A 12 1.17 -7.64 10.11
C VAL A 12 1.42 -6.35 10.90
N GLY A 13 0.51 -5.38 10.85
CA GLY A 13 0.62 -4.13 11.59
C GLY A 13 -0.64 -3.27 11.55
N SER A 14 -0.51 -1.99 11.91
CA SER A 14 -1.62 -1.05 12.12
C SER A 14 -1.82 -0.04 10.98
N GLU A 15 -0.94 -0.02 9.98
CA GLU A 15 -1.00 0.89 8.84
C GLU A 15 -2.25 0.64 8.01
N GLN A 16 -2.88 1.72 7.56
CA GLN A 16 -4.10 1.72 6.75
C GLN A 16 -3.96 2.73 5.61
N GLY A 17 -4.86 2.65 4.62
CA GLY A 17 -4.91 3.61 3.53
C GLY A 17 -3.60 3.68 2.76
N THR A 18 -3.09 4.88 2.55
CA THR A 18 -1.84 5.15 1.82
C THR A 18 -0.64 4.37 2.36
N GLU A 19 -0.48 4.29 3.68
CA GLU A 19 0.65 3.60 4.31
C GLU A 19 0.62 2.11 3.97
N LEU A 20 -0.57 1.50 4.01
CA LEU A 20 -0.76 0.11 3.59
C LEU A 20 -0.52 -0.07 2.09
N GLY A 21 -0.91 0.91 1.27
CA GLY A 21 -0.61 0.93 -0.17
C GLY A 21 0.89 0.90 -0.47
N ILE A 22 1.72 1.56 0.35
CA ILE A 22 3.18 1.51 0.25
C ILE A 22 3.70 0.11 0.57
N ILE A 23 3.25 -0.48 1.69
CA ILE A 23 3.63 -1.84 2.10
C ILE A 23 3.29 -2.83 0.97
N ARG A 24 2.06 -2.78 0.46
CA ARG A 24 1.60 -3.68 -0.60
C ARG A 24 2.28 -3.44 -1.94
N THR A 25 2.70 -2.21 -2.22
CA THR A 25 3.54 -1.92 -3.39
C THR A 25 4.88 -2.65 -3.27
N GLN A 26 5.54 -2.57 -2.11
CA GLN A 26 6.81 -3.28 -1.87
C GLN A 26 6.65 -4.80 -1.84
N GLU A 27 5.57 -5.33 -1.26
CA GLU A 27 5.24 -6.76 -1.29
C GLU A 27 5.02 -7.26 -2.72
N LEU A 28 4.34 -6.47 -3.55
CA LEU A 28 4.13 -6.78 -4.96
C LEU A 28 5.42 -6.74 -5.76
N LEU A 29 6.31 -5.77 -5.49
CA LEU A 29 7.65 -5.73 -6.10
C LEU A 29 8.53 -6.90 -5.64
N ALA A 30 8.39 -7.34 -4.39
CA ALA A 30 9.06 -8.55 -3.92
C ALA A 30 8.55 -9.81 -4.63
N ALA A 31 7.23 -9.90 -4.86
CA ALA A 31 6.62 -10.94 -5.68
C ALA A 31 7.14 -10.90 -7.13
N ARG A 32 7.27 -9.70 -7.70
CA ARG A 32 7.82 -9.49 -9.05
C ARG A 32 9.29 -9.88 -9.19
N ARG A 33 10.11 -9.71 -8.16
CA ARG A 33 11.50 -10.22 -8.15
C ARG A 33 11.57 -11.75 -8.25
N ILE A 34 10.51 -12.47 -7.91
CA ILE A 34 10.43 -13.93 -8.00
C ILE A 34 9.90 -14.38 -9.35
N ASP A 35 8.82 -13.76 -9.85
CA ASP A 35 8.16 -14.18 -11.10
C ASP A 35 8.69 -13.46 -12.36
N GLY A 36 9.50 -12.41 -12.20
CA GLY A 36 10.14 -11.67 -13.28
C GLY A 36 9.24 -10.66 -14.01
N ALA A 37 7.99 -10.44 -13.56
CA ALA A 37 7.10 -9.50 -14.24
C ALA A 37 7.36 -8.03 -13.84
N GLU A 38 7.07 -7.10 -14.76
CA GLU A 38 7.07 -5.67 -14.47
C GLU A 38 5.73 -5.24 -13.84
N GLN A 39 5.77 -4.25 -12.94
CA GLN A 39 4.59 -3.79 -12.22
C GLN A 39 4.25 -2.34 -12.57
N PHE A 40 2.99 -2.12 -12.98
CA PHE A 40 2.45 -0.79 -13.23
C PHE A 40 1.29 -0.43 -12.30
N PHE A 41 1.09 0.86 -12.05
CA PHE A 41 -0.04 1.40 -11.26
C PHE A 41 -0.70 2.61 -11.94
N THR A 42 -2.03 2.70 -11.84
CA THR A 42 -2.75 3.93 -12.20
C THR A 42 -2.80 4.90 -11.02
N ARG A 43 -3.45 6.05 -11.20
CA ARG A 43 -3.71 7.00 -10.12
C ARG A 43 -4.85 6.60 -9.16
N ALA A 44 -5.60 5.55 -9.45
CA ALA A 44 -6.76 5.14 -8.66
C ALA A 44 -6.37 4.68 -7.24
N ILE A 45 -7.15 5.10 -6.24
CA ILE A 45 -6.99 4.66 -4.85
C ILE A 45 -8.03 3.59 -4.55
N ASP A 46 -7.61 2.50 -3.91
CA ASP A 46 -8.53 1.52 -3.35
C ASP A 46 -9.26 2.13 -2.14
N PHE A 47 -10.54 2.49 -2.33
CA PHE A 47 -11.37 3.05 -1.26
C PHE A 47 -12.08 1.98 -0.41
N GLY A 48 -11.75 0.70 -0.58
CA GLY A 48 -12.36 -0.41 0.15
C GLY A 48 -13.29 -1.26 -0.72
N PHE A 49 -14.14 -2.06 -0.07
CA PHE A 49 -15.04 -2.95 -0.78
C PHE A 49 -16.07 -2.16 -1.57
N SER A 50 -16.12 -2.34 -2.89
CA SER A 50 -17.18 -1.82 -3.75
C SER A 50 -18.06 -2.96 -4.24
N LYS A 51 -19.38 -2.74 -4.24
CA LYS A 51 -20.36 -3.71 -4.73
C LYS A 51 -20.55 -3.69 -6.24
N SER A 52 -20.23 -2.56 -6.89
CA SER A 52 -20.54 -2.34 -8.31
C SER A 52 -19.38 -1.69 -9.06
N SER A 53 -19.24 -2.01 -10.35
CA SER A 53 -18.26 -1.33 -11.21
C SER A 53 -18.62 0.15 -11.41
N GLU A 54 -19.91 0.47 -11.41
CA GLU A 54 -20.43 1.81 -11.66
C GLU A 54 -19.99 2.77 -10.55
N GLU A 55 -20.08 2.32 -9.29
CA GLU A 55 -19.54 3.05 -8.14
C GLU A 55 -18.03 3.26 -8.27
N ALA A 56 -17.28 2.18 -8.53
CA ALA A 56 -15.83 2.23 -8.67
C ALA A 56 -15.38 3.21 -9.77
N LEU A 57 -15.95 3.10 -10.96
CA LEU A 57 -15.63 3.96 -12.11
C LEU A 57 -16.06 5.42 -11.87
N ARG A 58 -17.17 5.65 -11.17
CA ARG A 58 -17.60 7.01 -10.80
C ARG A 58 -16.63 7.64 -9.80
N LEU A 59 -16.31 6.93 -8.70
CA LEU A 59 -15.40 7.44 -7.66
C LEU A 59 -13.99 7.65 -8.20
N TRP A 60 -13.50 6.73 -9.02
CA TRP A 60 -12.20 6.87 -9.66
C TRP A 60 -12.15 7.89 -10.79
N ASN A 61 -13.29 8.38 -11.30
CA ASN A 61 -13.37 9.08 -12.59
C ASN A 61 -12.81 8.19 -13.71
N LYS A 62 -13.72 7.45 -14.34
CA LYS A 62 -13.45 6.49 -15.42
C LYS A 62 -12.41 6.99 -16.43
N ASP A 63 -12.61 8.18 -16.99
CA ASP A 63 -11.75 8.71 -18.06
C ASP A 63 -10.33 8.95 -17.59
N SER A 64 -10.14 9.40 -16.35
CA SER A 64 -8.81 9.62 -15.76
C SER A 64 -8.04 8.31 -15.61
N VAL A 65 -8.70 7.24 -15.16
CA VAL A 65 -8.04 5.93 -15.01
C VAL A 65 -7.87 5.24 -16.35
N LEU A 66 -8.84 5.37 -17.27
CA LEU A 66 -8.72 4.87 -18.64
C LEU A 66 -7.51 5.48 -19.35
N LYS A 67 -7.29 6.79 -19.18
CA LYS A 67 -6.10 7.50 -19.67
C LYS A 67 -4.80 6.84 -19.19
N ASP A 68 -4.72 6.47 -17.90
CA ASP A 68 -3.54 5.82 -17.34
C ASP A 68 -3.32 4.39 -17.89
N VAL A 69 -4.39 3.63 -18.12
CA VAL A 69 -4.28 2.29 -18.72
C VAL A 69 -3.83 2.38 -20.18
N VAL A 70 -4.39 3.33 -20.95
CA VAL A 70 -3.96 3.60 -22.34
C VAL A 70 -2.50 4.05 -22.38
N TRP A 71 -2.07 4.88 -21.44
CA TRP A 71 -0.67 5.29 -21.29
C TRP A 71 0.25 4.08 -21.15
N VAL A 72 -0.08 3.16 -20.22
CA VAL A 72 0.73 1.95 -19.99
C VAL A 72 0.75 1.05 -21.24
N ILE A 73 -0.38 0.88 -21.94
CA ILE A 73 -0.42 0.08 -23.19
C ILE A 73 0.46 0.71 -24.28
N ARG A 74 0.38 2.03 -24.47
CA ARG A 74 1.20 2.75 -25.48
C ARG A 74 2.69 2.75 -25.13
N LYS A 75 3.03 2.80 -23.85
CA LYS A 75 4.41 2.76 -23.34
C LYS A 75 5.00 1.35 -23.43
N TYR A 76 4.29 0.34 -22.95
CA TYR A 76 4.76 -1.05 -22.87
C TYR A 76 4.64 -1.81 -24.20
N ARG A 77 3.69 -1.41 -25.07
CA ARG A 77 3.39 -2.03 -26.37
C ARG A 77 3.14 -3.55 -26.31
N PRO A 78 2.16 -4.04 -25.52
CA PRO A 78 1.89 -5.47 -25.39
C PRO A 78 1.27 -6.06 -26.66
N ASP A 79 1.69 -7.26 -27.08
CA ASP A 79 1.03 -8.00 -28.17
C ASP A 79 -0.34 -8.55 -27.75
N ILE A 80 -0.44 -9.02 -26.51
CA ILE A 80 -1.68 -9.56 -25.93
C ILE A 80 -1.93 -8.91 -24.57
N ILE A 81 -3.20 -8.74 -24.22
CA ILE A 81 -3.63 -8.29 -22.90
C ILE A 81 -4.45 -9.41 -22.26
N ILE A 82 -4.19 -9.74 -21.00
CA ILE A 82 -4.92 -10.77 -20.26
C ILE A 82 -5.60 -10.14 -19.05
N THR A 83 -6.92 -10.32 -18.91
CA THR A 83 -7.66 -9.98 -17.71
C THR A 83 -7.88 -11.22 -16.85
N ARG A 84 -7.81 -11.05 -15.52
CA ARG A 84 -8.21 -12.12 -14.59
C ARG A 84 -9.71 -12.14 -14.33
N PHE A 85 -10.43 -11.06 -14.60
CA PHE A 85 -11.87 -10.93 -14.38
C PHE A 85 -12.59 -10.63 -15.70
N ALA A 86 -13.88 -10.96 -15.74
CA ALA A 86 -14.76 -10.54 -16.83
C ALA A 86 -15.55 -9.28 -16.42
N PRO A 87 -15.99 -8.44 -17.38
CA PRO A 87 -16.83 -7.26 -17.13
C PRO A 87 -18.17 -7.54 -16.43
N THR A 88 -18.52 -8.80 -16.21
CA THR A 88 -19.76 -9.24 -15.53
C THR A 88 -19.50 -10.18 -14.35
N GLN A 89 -18.24 -10.60 -14.11
CA GLN A 89 -17.89 -11.65 -13.15
C GLN A 89 -16.62 -11.30 -12.35
N GLY A 90 -16.65 -10.17 -11.64
CA GLY A 90 -15.54 -9.74 -10.76
C GLY A 90 -15.75 -10.06 -9.28
N GLY A 91 -17.00 -10.27 -8.84
CA GLY A 91 -17.41 -10.41 -7.43
C GLY A 91 -17.26 -9.12 -6.59
N HIS A 92 -16.23 -8.33 -6.87
CA HIS A 92 -15.91 -7.04 -6.27
C HIS A 92 -15.90 -5.95 -7.35
N GLY A 93 -16.45 -4.77 -7.06
CA GLY A 93 -16.61 -3.66 -8.01
C GLY A 93 -15.32 -3.25 -8.70
N HIS A 94 -14.19 -3.20 -7.95
CA HIS A 94 -12.88 -2.88 -8.53
C HIS A 94 -12.40 -3.93 -9.54
N HIS A 95 -12.72 -5.22 -9.33
CA HIS A 95 -12.34 -6.28 -10.26
C HIS A 95 -13.09 -6.13 -11.58
N THR A 96 -14.40 -5.94 -11.52
CA THR A 96 -15.25 -5.72 -12.69
C THR A 96 -14.85 -4.44 -13.43
N ALA A 97 -14.63 -3.34 -12.71
CA ALA A 97 -14.15 -2.08 -13.27
C ALA A 97 -12.79 -2.22 -13.97
N SER A 98 -11.87 -3.01 -13.41
CA SER A 98 -10.57 -3.26 -14.06
C SER A 98 -10.71 -3.99 -15.39
N ALA A 99 -11.66 -4.92 -15.51
CA ALA A 99 -11.93 -5.63 -16.75
C ALA A 99 -12.58 -4.73 -17.80
N ILE A 100 -13.52 -3.87 -17.39
CA ILE A 100 -14.14 -2.84 -18.26
C ILE A 100 -13.06 -1.89 -18.80
N LEU A 101 -12.21 -1.35 -17.93
CA LEU A 101 -11.12 -0.46 -18.31
C LEU A 101 -10.13 -1.14 -19.26
N ALA A 102 -9.79 -2.41 -19.04
CA ALA A 102 -8.92 -3.16 -19.94
C ALA A 102 -9.55 -3.36 -21.34
N GLN A 103 -10.85 -3.64 -21.41
CA GLN A 103 -11.57 -3.79 -22.68
C GLN A 103 -11.65 -2.47 -23.45
N GLU A 104 -11.98 -1.37 -22.76
CA GLU A 104 -12.04 -0.05 -23.38
C GLU A 104 -10.65 0.43 -23.82
N ALA A 105 -9.63 0.27 -22.96
CA ALA A 105 -8.26 0.62 -23.30
C ALA A 105 -7.76 -0.19 -24.50
N PHE A 106 -8.05 -1.49 -24.57
CA PHE A 106 -7.75 -2.34 -25.73
C PHE A 106 -8.34 -1.77 -27.02
N ALA A 107 -9.58 -1.28 -26.98
CA ALA A 107 -10.26 -0.72 -28.14
C ALA A 107 -9.63 0.62 -28.60
N VAL A 108 -9.21 1.48 -27.66
CA VAL A 108 -8.83 2.87 -27.98
C VAL A 108 -7.32 3.16 -28.00
N SER A 109 -6.46 2.28 -27.48
CA SER A 109 -5.01 2.57 -27.36
C SER A 109 -4.31 2.82 -28.70
N GLY A 110 -4.85 2.28 -29.79
CA GLY A 110 -4.35 2.47 -31.15
C GLY A 110 -4.88 3.73 -31.86
N ASP A 111 -5.83 4.46 -31.28
CA ASP A 111 -6.40 5.66 -31.90
C ASP A 111 -5.62 6.92 -31.48
N PRO A 112 -4.98 7.66 -32.41
CA PRO A 112 -4.22 8.87 -32.07
C PRO A 112 -5.09 10.04 -31.59
N ASN A 113 -6.41 10.01 -31.83
CA ASN A 113 -7.32 11.08 -31.40
C ASN A 113 -7.75 10.95 -29.94
N ILE A 114 -7.51 9.80 -29.31
CA ILE A 114 -7.83 9.55 -27.91
C ILE A 114 -6.60 9.84 -27.04
N PHE A 115 -6.74 10.77 -26.10
CA PHE A 115 -5.64 11.29 -25.27
C PHE A 115 -4.41 11.75 -26.09
N PRO A 116 -4.57 12.66 -27.08
CA PRO A 116 -3.50 13.08 -27.98
C PRO A 116 -2.33 13.74 -27.23
N GLU A 117 -2.54 14.28 -26.03
CA GLU A 117 -1.49 14.85 -25.19
C GLU A 117 -0.41 13.84 -24.78
N GLN A 118 -0.75 12.55 -24.75
CA GLN A 118 0.22 11.48 -24.46
C GLN A 118 1.24 11.30 -25.58
N LEU A 119 0.87 11.65 -26.82
CA LEU A 119 1.67 11.38 -28.02
C LEU A 119 2.97 12.20 -28.09
N LYS A 120 3.14 13.14 -27.16
CA LYS A 120 4.43 13.81 -26.90
C LYS A 120 5.52 12.85 -26.44
N ASN A 121 5.14 11.75 -25.77
CA ASN A 121 6.06 10.81 -25.11
C ASN A 121 5.90 9.36 -25.58
N VAL A 122 4.74 8.98 -26.10
CA VAL A 122 4.44 7.61 -26.55
C VAL A 122 3.78 7.61 -27.92
N GLN A 123 3.65 6.44 -28.54
CA GLN A 123 2.97 6.28 -29.83
C GLN A 123 1.69 5.44 -29.66
N PRO A 124 0.67 5.60 -30.53
CA PRO A 124 -0.49 4.73 -30.50
C PRO A 124 -0.07 3.27 -30.65
N TRP A 125 -0.72 2.37 -29.92
CA TRP A 125 -0.43 0.95 -29.98
C TRP A 125 -1.71 0.13 -29.87
N LYS A 126 -1.88 -0.82 -30.79
CA LYS A 126 -3.01 -1.75 -30.81
C LYS A 126 -2.52 -3.15 -30.53
N ALA A 127 -2.81 -3.66 -29.33
CA ALA A 127 -2.60 -5.07 -29.02
C ALA A 127 -3.42 -5.96 -29.98
N LYS A 128 -2.91 -7.14 -30.29
CA LYS A 128 -3.52 -8.08 -31.25
C LYS A 128 -4.82 -8.67 -30.71
N ARG A 129 -4.85 -8.97 -29.41
CA ARG A 129 -6.01 -9.57 -28.74
C ARG A 129 -6.06 -9.31 -27.24
N LEU A 130 -7.28 -9.32 -26.73
CA LEU A 130 -7.62 -9.32 -25.31
C LEU A 130 -8.13 -10.72 -24.94
N LEU A 131 -7.56 -11.30 -23.91
CA LEU A 131 -7.96 -12.60 -23.38
C LEU A 131 -8.48 -12.47 -21.94
N PHE A 132 -9.43 -13.32 -21.61
CA PHE A 132 -9.87 -13.55 -20.24
C PHE A 132 -9.29 -14.88 -19.75
N ASN A 133 -8.52 -14.85 -18.65
CA ASN A 133 -8.08 -16.05 -17.95
C ASN A 133 -9.29 -16.61 -17.17
N HIS A 134 -9.96 -17.58 -17.80
CA HIS A 134 -11.19 -18.18 -17.34
C HIS A 134 -10.96 -19.00 -16.08
N PHE A 135 -11.80 -18.78 -15.07
CA PHE A 135 -11.81 -19.54 -13.83
C PHE A 135 -13.21 -20.10 -13.59
N ARG A 136 -13.28 -21.32 -13.04
CA ARG A 136 -14.53 -21.96 -12.63
C ARG A 136 -14.64 -21.94 -11.11
N PHE A 137 -15.50 -21.11 -10.53
CA PHE A 137 -15.76 -21.15 -9.09
C PHE A 137 -16.74 -22.27 -8.75
N GLY A 138 -16.37 -23.10 -7.76
CA GLY A 138 -17.31 -23.95 -7.04
C GLY A 138 -18.02 -25.01 -7.87
N GLY A 139 -17.25 -25.93 -8.49
CA GLY A 139 -17.62 -27.33 -8.76
C GLY A 139 -18.97 -27.67 -9.40
N THR A 140 -19.75 -26.69 -9.85
CA THR A 140 -21.05 -26.92 -10.44
C THR A 140 -20.87 -27.04 -11.93
N ASN A 141 -21.02 -28.27 -12.42
CA ASN A 141 -21.24 -28.60 -13.81
C ASN A 141 -22.53 -27.93 -14.28
N SER A 142 -22.51 -26.62 -14.53
CA SER A 142 -23.51 -25.99 -15.38
C SER A 142 -23.12 -26.26 -16.82
N ASN A 143 -23.82 -27.22 -17.42
CA ASN A 143 -23.82 -27.47 -18.85
C ASN A 143 -24.37 -26.23 -19.57
N SER A 144 -23.51 -25.33 -20.03
CA SER A 144 -23.75 -24.40 -21.16
C SER A 144 -22.56 -23.45 -21.26
N THR A 145 -21.55 -23.72 -22.08
CA THR A 145 -21.52 -23.32 -23.49
C THR A 145 -20.26 -23.92 -24.13
N ASN A 146 -20.30 -24.30 -25.41
CA ASN A 146 -19.12 -24.67 -26.22
C ASN A 146 -18.20 -23.45 -26.44
N ILE A 147 -17.75 -22.78 -25.38
CA ILE A 147 -16.77 -21.68 -25.50
C ILE A 147 -15.43 -22.34 -25.79
N GLN A 148 -14.88 -22.03 -26.96
CA GLN A 148 -13.54 -22.44 -27.31
C GLN A 148 -12.55 -21.78 -26.34
N THR A 149 -11.80 -22.59 -25.61
CA THR A 149 -10.74 -22.15 -24.70
C THR A 149 -9.37 -22.61 -25.17
N ILE A 150 -8.37 -21.76 -24.97
CA ILE A 150 -6.95 -22.11 -25.09
C ILE A 150 -6.51 -22.67 -23.75
N LYS A 151 -5.88 -23.86 -23.74
CA LYS A 151 -5.46 -24.54 -22.52
C LYS A 151 -3.94 -24.50 -22.39
N ILE A 152 -3.45 -24.08 -21.23
CA ILE A 152 -2.02 -24.00 -20.94
C ILE A 152 -1.74 -24.71 -19.62
N ASP A 153 -0.81 -25.65 -19.63
CA ASP A 153 -0.32 -26.29 -18.42
C ASP A 153 0.72 -25.40 -17.74
N VAL A 154 0.31 -24.69 -16.68
CA VAL A 154 1.24 -23.89 -15.87
C VAL A 154 1.95 -24.73 -14.79
N GLY A 155 1.59 -26.00 -14.66
CA GLY A 155 2.24 -26.98 -13.81
C GLY A 155 3.41 -27.70 -14.49
N GLU A 156 3.64 -27.46 -15.78
CA GLU A 156 4.78 -28.00 -16.51
C GLU A 156 6.10 -27.55 -15.88
N PHE A 157 7.03 -28.50 -15.70
CA PHE A 157 8.34 -28.26 -15.12
C PHE A 157 9.26 -27.62 -16.15
N SER A 158 9.85 -26.46 -15.83
CA SER A 158 10.89 -25.84 -16.65
C SER A 158 12.28 -26.33 -16.20
N PRO A 159 13.02 -27.09 -17.04
CA PRO A 159 14.37 -27.55 -16.69
C PRO A 159 15.37 -26.41 -16.50
N LEU A 160 15.14 -25.27 -17.17
CA LEU A 160 15.99 -24.09 -17.05
C LEU A 160 15.81 -23.37 -15.71
N LEU A 161 14.58 -23.31 -15.21
CA LEU A 161 14.26 -22.65 -13.93
C LEU A 161 14.33 -23.62 -12.74
N GLY A 162 14.36 -24.93 -13.01
CA GLY A 162 14.30 -25.98 -11.98
C GLY A 162 12.98 -26.01 -11.20
N LYS A 163 11.92 -25.39 -11.76
CA LYS A 163 10.57 -25.23 -11.15
C LYS A 163 9.50 -25.15 -12.22
N SER A 164 8.26 -25.47 -11.85
CA SER A 164 7.07 -25.12 -12.63
C SER A 164 6.62 -23.67 -12.38
N PHE A 165 5.85 -23.10 -13.30
CA PHE A 165 5.28 -21.75 -13.13
C PHE A 165 4.30 -21.69 -11.94
N ASN A 166 3.62 -22.79 -11.64
CA ASN A 166 2.73 -22.89 -10.48
C ASN A 166 3.50 -22.87 -9.14
N GLU A 167 4.68 -23.50 -9.07
CA GLU A 167 5.56 -23.39 -7.90
C GLU A 167 6.04 -21.94 -7.72
N ILE A 168 6.49 -21.29 -8.80
CA ILE A 168 6.90 -19.88 -8.80
C ILE A 168 5.72 -18.99 -8.32
N ALA A 169 4.51 -19.25 -8.80
CA ALA A 169 3.31 -18.52 -8.37
C ALA A 169 3.02 -18.69 -6.87
N GLY A 170 3.21 -19.89 -6.30
CA GLY A 170 3.05 -20.12 -4.86
C GLY A 170 4.06 -19.34 -4.00
N ILE A 171 5.33 -19.30 -4.43
CA ILE A 171 6.39 -18.52 -3.77
C ILE A 171 6.09 -17.01 -3.90
N SER A 172 5.79 -16.54 -5.11
CA SER A 172 5.45 -15.14 -5.40
C SER A 172 4.25 -14.67 -4.57
N ARG A 173 3.17 -15.46 -4.52
CA ARG A 173 1.97 -15.16 -3.73
C ARG A 173 2.24 -15.01 -2.22
N THR A 174 3.21 -15.77 -1.71
CA THR A 174 3.61 -15.73 -0.29
C THR A 174 4.25 -14.40 0.12
N MET A 175 4.72 -13.58 -0.82
CA MET A 175 5.25 -12.25 -0.52
C MET A 175 4.19 -11.22 -0.12
N HIS A 176 2.90 -11.48 -0.37
CA HIS A 176 1.79 -10.64 0.07
C HIS A 176 1.45 -10.88 1.56
N LYS A 177 2.42 -10.61 2.45
CA LYS A 177 2.37 -10.95 3.87
C LYS A 177 1.28 -10.19 4.61
N SER A 178 1.12 -8.90 4.33
CA SER A 178 0.05 -8.06 4.88
C SER A 178 -1.35 -8.62 4.61
N GLN A 179 -1.49 -9.44 3.55
CA GLN A 179 -2.74 -10.07 3.12
C GLN A 179 -2.94 -11.48 3.67
N GLY A 180 -1.92 -12.08 4.29
CA GLY A 180 -1.99 -13.48 4.75
C GLY A 180 -2.09 -14.48 3.60
N MET A 181 -1.48 -14.18 2.44
CA MET A 181 -1.61 -14.98 1.22
C MET A 181 -0.54 -16.07 1.09
N GLY A 182 0.00 -16.57 2.21
CA GLY A 182 0.91 -17.72 2.20
C GLY A 182 0.31 -18.89 1.42
N SER A 183 1.09 -19.52 0.55
CA SER A 183 0.60 -20.55 -0.38
C SER A 183 1.56 -21.72 -0.49
N SER A 184 1.00 -22.92 -0.70
CA SER A 184 1.79 -24.10 -1.04
C SER A 184 2.38 -24.00 -2.44
N GLN A 185 3.53 -24.66 -2.64
CA GLN A 185 4.16 -24.87 -3.95
C GLN A 185 3.58 -26.16 -4.55
N ASN A 186 2.48 -26.02 -5.29
CA ASN A 186 1.79 -27.17 -5.89
C ASN A 186 2.54 -27.66 -7.14
N ARG A 187 2.80 -28.98 -7.20
CA ARG A 187 3.55 -29.64 -8.27
C ARG A 187 2.65 -30.50 -9.15
N GLY A 188 3.08 -30.71 -10.39
CA GLY A 188 2.34 -31.48 -11.40
C GLY A 188 1.40 -30.61 -12.22
N SER A 189 0.80 -31.23 -13.23
CA SER A 189 -0.03 -30.56 -14.25
C SER A 189 -1.14 -29.71 -13.62
N ASN A 190 -1.28 -28.47 -14.11
CA ASN A 190 -2.33 -27.54 -13.73
C ASN A 190 -2.73 -26.71 -14.95
N ILE A 191 -3.90 -27.00 -15.50
CA ILE A 191 -4.39 -26.38 -16.73
C ILE A 191 -5.14 -25.08 -16.41
N ASN A 192 -4.65 -23.96 -16.95
CA ASN A 192 -5.42 -22.72 -17.05
C ASN A 192 -6.12 -22.64 -18.42
N GLU A 193 -7.33 -22.09 -18.42
CA GLU A 193 -8.14 -21.90 -19.62
C GLU A 193 -8.24 -20.41 -19.98
N PHE A 194 -8.06 -20.05 -21.24
CA PHE A 194 -8.13 -18.67 -21.72
C PHE A 194 -9.16 -18.52 -22.83
N VAL A 195 -9.93 -17.44 -22.80
CA VAL A 195 -10.94 -17.11 -23.82
C VAL A 195 -10.55 -15.82 -24.50
N VAL A 196 -10.51 -15.80 -25.84
CA VAL A 196 -10.34 -14.55 -26.58
C VAL A 196 -11.61 -13.71 -26.43
N SER A 197 -11.51 -12.56 -25.78
CA SER A 197 -12.63 -11.66 -25.49
C SER A 197 -12.76 -10.54 -26.53
N ALA A 198 -11.66 -10.13 -27.17
CA ALA A 198 -11.67 -9.17 -28.27
C ALA A 198 -10.39 -9.28 -29.13
N GLY A 199 -10.44 -8.75 -30.36
CA GLY A 199 -9.32 -8.78 -31.30
C GLY A 199 -9.31 -10.04 -32.18
N GLU A 200 -8.12 -10.41 -32.66
CA GLU A 200 -7.97 -11.56 -33.55
C GLU A 200 -8.12 -12.89 -32.79
N SER A 201 -8.86 -13.83 -33.38
CA SER A 201 -9.08 -15.17 -32.81
C SER A 201 -7.78 -15.98 -32.68
N ALA A 202 -7.75 -16.86 -31.69
CA ALA A 202 -6.73 -17.89 -31.52
C ALA A 202 -7.40 -19.15 -30.95
N LYS A 203 -6.92 -20.33 -31.36
CA LYS A 203 -7.56 -21.61 -31.05
C LYS A 203 -6.71 -22.51 -30.17
N ASN A 204 -5.41 -22.57 -30.44
CA ASN A 204 -4.51 -23.52 -29.80
C ASN A 204 -3.49 -22.84 -28.88
N GLU A 205 -3.03 -21.64 -29.25
CA GLU A 205 -1.95 -20.94 -28.55
C GLU A 205 -2.25 -19.46 -28.35
N LEU A 206 -1.76 -18.87 -27.25
CA LEU A 206 -1.99 -17.44 -26.96
C LEU A 206 -1.44 -16.52 -28.03
N PHE A 207 -0.31 -16.90 -28.65
CA PHE A 207 0.42 -16.10 -29.64
C PHE A 207 0.15 -16.53 -31.08
N GLU A 208 -0.86 -17.36 -31.33
CA GLU A 208 -1.22 -17.81 -32.69
C GLU A 208 -1.38 -16.61 -33.65
N GLY A 209 -0.69 -16.61 -34.80
CA GLY A 209 -0.72 -15.49 -35.75
C GLY A 209 0.04 -14.22 -35.31
N ILE A 210 0.87 -14.30 -34.26
CA ILE A 210 1.77 -13.23 -33.81
C ILE A 210 3.22 -13.69 -34.03
N ASP A 211 3.99 -12.90 -34.77
CA ASP A 211 5.43 -13.13 -34.90
C ASP A 211 6.14 -12.73 -33.60
N ILE A 212 6.45 -13.72 -32.78
CA ILE A 212 7.23 -13.56 -31.54
C ILE A 212 8.73 -13.76 -31.76
N SER A 213 9.17 -13.93 -33.01
CA SER A 213 10.58 -14.06 -33.37
C SER A 213 11.21 -12.69 -33.63
N TRP A 214 12.52 -12.68 -33.85
CA TRP A 214 13.23 -11.47 -34.25
C TRP A 214 12.80 -10.94 -35.62
N ASN A 215 12.10 -11.72 -36.47
CA ASN A 215 11.69 -11.27 -37.80
C ASN A 215 10.75 -10.05 -37.77
N ARG A 216 10.12 -9.77 -36.63
CA ARG A 216 9.26 -8.59 -36.43
C ARG A 216 9.99 -7.25 -36.41
N ILE A 217 11.31 -7.24 -36.27
CA ILE A 217 12.12 -6.02 -36.25
C ILE A 217 13.00 -5.90 -37.51
N PRO A 218 13.34 -4.68 -37.96
CA PRO A 218 14.27 -4.47 -39.06
C PRO A 218 15.60 -5.22 -38.85
N ASN A 219 16.08 -5.93 -39.87
CA ASN A 219 17.29 -6.77 -39.81
C ASN A 219 17.27 -7.93 -38.78
N GLY A 220 16.09 -8.28 -38.26
CA GLY A 220 15.89 -9.30 -37.23
C GLY A 220 16.54 -10.65 -37.49
N LYS A 221 16.53 -11.15 -38.74
CA LYS A 221 17.16 -12.43 -39.08
C LYS A 221 18.67 -12.44 -38.79
N LYS A 222 19.37 -11.34 -39.06
CA LYS A 222 20.81 -11.21 -38.76
C LYS A 222 21.06 -11.13 -37.25
N ILE A 223 20.16 -10.48 -36.52
CA ILE A 223 20.20 -10.38 -35.05
C ILE A 223 20.02 -11.78 -34.44
N ALA A 224 19.01 -12.53 -34.89
CA ALA A 224 18.78 -13.91 -34.46
C ALA A 224 20.01 -14.81 -34.73
N GLN A 225 20.59 -14.74 -35.92
CA GLN A 225 21.82 -15.46 -36.25
C GLN A 225 22.97 -15.10 -35.32
N SER A 226 23.17 -13.81 -35.04
CA SER A 226 24.22 -13.34 -34.11
C SER A 226 23.99 -13.86 -32.68
N ILE A 227 22.74 -13.91 -32.22
CA ILE A 227 22.39 -14.47 -30.91
C ILE A 227 22.69 -15.98 -30.87
N THR A 228 22.28 -16.73 -31.88
CA THR A 228 22.58 -18.17 -31.97
C THR A 228 24.09 -18.44 -32.03
N GLU A 229 24.86 -17.60 -32.73
CA GLU A 229 26.32 -17.70 -32.75
C GLU A 229 26.94 -17.48 -31.37
N VAL A 230 26.44 -16.50 -30.60
CA VAL A 230 26.87 -16.27 -29.21
C VAL A 230 26.53 -17.48 -28.35
N GLN A 231 25.30 -17.99 -28.42
CA GLN A 231 24.84 -19.14 -27.62
C GLN A 231 25.66 -20.40 -27.92
N ASN A 232 25.91 -20.70 -29.19
CA ASN A 232 26.67 -21.90 -29.59
C ASN A 232 28.15 -21.85 -29.18
N LYS A 233 28.70 -20.64 -28.99
CA LYS A 233 30.10 -20.43 -28.57
C LYS A 233 30.24 -20.12 -27.09
N PHE A 234 29.13 -20.03 -26.35
CA PHE A 234 29.16 -19.73 -24.94
C PHE A 234 29.87 -20.85 -24.17
N VAL A 235 30.90 -20.49 -23.42
CA VAL A 235 31.63 -21.40 -22.54
C VAL A 235 31.36 -20.93 -21.11
N PRO A 236 30.60 -21.66 -20.28
CA PRO A 236 30.20 -21.19 -18.95
C PRO A 236 31.37 -20.75 -18.05
N GLN A 237 32.50 -21.45 -18.11
CA GLN A 237 33.71 -21.12 -17.33
C GLN A 237 34.58 -20.03 -17.96
N HIS A 238 34.22 -19.56 -19.17
CA HIS A 238 34.91 -18.51 -19.91
C HIS A 238 33.89 -17.57 -20.58
N ALA A 239 32.92 -17.10 -19.80
CA ALA A 239 31.82 -16.27 -20.28
C ALA A 239 32.32 -14.99 -20.97
N GLU A 240 33.47 -14.47 -20.54
CA GLU A 240 34.12 -13.28 -21.09
C GLU A 240 34.44 -13.40 -22.58
N LYS A 241 34.64 -14.63 -23.09
CA LYS A 241 34.87 -14.88 -24.52
C LYS A 241 33.67 -14.50 -25.39
N SER A 242 32.49 -14.33 -24.80
CA SER A 242 31.27 -13.90 -25.51
C SER A 242 31.19 -12.39 -25.69
N ILE A 243 31.94 -11.60 -24.91
CA ILE A 243 31.86 -10.13 -24.89
C ILE A 243 32.04 -9.51 -26.28
N PRO A 244 33.04 -9.86 -27.10
CA PRO A 244 33.20 -9.23 -28.42
C PRO A 244 31.99 -9.43 -29.34
N ALA A 245 31.38 -10.63 -29.30
CA ALA A 245 30.19 -10.93 -30.09
C ALA A 245 28.94 -10.22 -29.55
N LEU A 246 28.80 -10.13 -28.23
CA LEU A 246 27.73 -9.37 -27.57
C LEU A 246 27.83 -7.86 -27.85
N LEU A 247 29.04 -7.28 -27.85
CA LEU A 247 29.24 -5.87 -28.21
C LEU A 247 28.89 -5.58 -29.68
N LYS A 248 29.17 -6.53 -30.58
CA LYS A 248 28.73 -6.44 -31.99
C LYS A 248 27.22 -6.50 -32.11
N LEU A 249 26.57 -7.35 -31.32
CA LEU A 249 25.11 -7.45 -31.25
C LEU A 249 24.49 -6.16 -30.70
N TYR A 250 25.02 -5.64 -29.59
CA TYR A 250 24.60 -4.38 -28.98
C TYR A 250 24.64 -3.22 -29.99
N ARG A 251 25.77 -3.06 -30.71
CA ARG A 251 25.90 -2.06 -31.79
C ARG A 251 24.93 -2.26 -32.95
N SER A 252 24.53 -3.49 -33.21
CA SER A 252 23.56 -3.78 -34.27
C SER A 252 22.15 -3.36 -33.85
N LEU A 253 21.81 -3.52 -32.56
CA LEU A 253 20.54 -3.09 -31.99
C LEU A 253 20.46 -1.57 -31.85
N GLN A 254 21.54 -0.89 -31.46
CA GLN A 254 21.62 0.58 -31.41
C GLN A 254 21.26 1.29 -32.72
N LYS A 255 21.35 0.58 -33.86
CA LYS A 255 20.97 1.13 -35.18
C LYS A 255 19.47 1.09 -35.43
N ILE A 256 18.69 0.44 -34.56
CA ILE A 256 17.25 0.33 -34.63
C ILE A 256 16.68 1.34 -33.63
N ASN A 257 16.29 2.51 -34.11
CA ASN A 257 15.81 3.61 -33.26
C ASN A 257 14.32 3.46 -32.91
N ASN A 258 13.93 4.01 -31.75
CA ASN A 258 12.55 4.32 -31.35
C ASN A 258 11.61 3.11 -31.17
N ASP A 259 12.12 1.99 -30.69
CA ASP A 259 11.32 0.81 -30.34
C ASP A 259 11.58 0.37 -28.88
N PRO A 260 10.59 0.45 -27.97
CA PRO A 260 10.71 0.04 -26.58
C PRO A 260 11.16 -1.42 -26.38
N LEU A 261 10.86 -2.31 -27.33
CA LEU A 261 11.37 -3.69 -27.28
C LEU A 261 12.89 -3.70 -27.46
N ILE A 262 13.43 -2.88 -28.36
CA ILE A 262 14.87 -2.78 -28.60
C ILE A 262 15.57 -2.18 -27.39
N ASP A 263 15.00 -1.12 -26.80
CA ASP A 263 15.53 -0.51 -25.57
C ASP A 263 15.66 -1.56 -24.46
N ARG A 264 14.60 -2.34 -24.21
CA ARG A 264 14.64 -3.45 -23.23
C ARG A 264 15.70 -4.50 -23.58
N LYS A 265 15.81 -4.88 -24.86
CA LYS A 265 16.79 -5.90 -25.29
C LYS A 265 18.23 -5.38 -25.22
N MET A 266 18.44 -4.09 -25.38
CA MET A 266 19.73 -3.46 -25.16
C MET A 266 20.11 -3.49 -23.67
N ASP A 267 19.18 -3.17 -22.76
CA ASP A 267 19.41 -3.28 -21.31
C ASP A 267 19.76 -4.72 -20.89
N GLU A 268 19.02 -5.71 -21.42
CA GLU A 268 19.31 -7.14 -21.19
C GLU A 268 20.72 -7.52 -21.68
N ILE A 269 21.13 -7.07 -22.88
CA ILE A 269 22.46 -7.37 -23.43
C ILE A 269 23.56 -6.67 -22.65
N GLU A 270 23.35 -5.42 -22.22
CA GLU A 270 24.26 -4.72 -21.34
C GLU A 270 24.47 -5.50 -20.03
N SER A 271 23.39 -5.98 -19.40
CA SER A 271 23.46 -6.82 -18.20
C SER A 271 24.22 -8.13 -18.44
N ILE A 272 24.01 -8.77 -19.61
CA ILE A 272 24.75 -9.98 -20.01
C ILE A 272 26.24 -9.68 -20.21
N ILE A 273 26.59 -8.57 -20.85
CA ILE A 273 27.99 -8.14 -21.03
C ILE A 273 28.66 -7.93 -19.67
N GLN A 274 28.00 -7.21 -18.76
CA GLN A 274 28.50 -7.00 -17.39
C GLN A 274 28.70 -8.33 -16.66
N SER A 275 27.73 -9.24 -16.76
CA SER A 275 27.80 -10.57 -16.14
C SER A 275 28.94 -11.42 -16.72
N CYS A 276 29.11 -11.41 -18.05
CA CYS A 276 30.20 -12.13 -18.73
C CYS A 276 31.59 -11.59 -18.36
N ALA A 277 31.70 -10.29 -18.08
CA ALA A 277 32.93 -9.69 -17.59
C ALA A 277 33.17 -9.91 -16.08
N GLY A 278 32.14 -10.35 -15.36
CA GLY A 278 32.09 -10.22 -13.90
C GLY A 278 32.29 -8.77 -13.45
N LEU A 279 31.85 -7.81 -14.29
CA LEU A 279 31.94 -6.39 -14.02
C LEU A 279 30.92 -6.03 -12.96
N TRP A 280 31.40 -5.54 -11.83
CA TRP A 280 30.59 -5.07 -10.73
C TRP A 280 30.91 -3.60 -10.45
N MET A 281 29.87 -2.78 -10.27
CA MET A 281 30.04 -1.37 -9.94
C MET A 281 28.97 -0.93 -8.94
N GLU A 282 29.33 -0.01 -8.05
CA GLU A 282 28.38 0.64 -7.14
C GLU A 282 28.78 2.09 -6.89
N ALA A 283 27.78 2.94 -6.65
CA ALA A 283 27.96 4.30 -6.17
C ALA A 283 27.29 4.42 -4.80
N LYS A 284 28.10 4.55 -3.74
CA LYS A 284 27.56 4.55 -2.37
C LYS A 284 27.96 5.74 -1.53
N THR A 285 27.15 6.01 -0.51
CA THR A 285 27.40 7.03 0.52
C THR A 285 27.63 6.39 1.89
N LYS A 286 28.18 7.16 2.82
CA LYS A 286 28.34 6.75 4.23
C LYS A 286 27.06 6.93 5.05
N GLU A 287 26.15 7.79 4.60
CA GLU A 287 24.91 8.08 5.30
C GLU A 287 23.71 7.74 4.40
N MET A 288 22.62 7.33 5.03
CA MET A 288 21.36 7.01 4.34
C MET A 288 20.57 8.26 3.99
N VAL A 289 20.67 9.31 4.81
CA VAL A 289 19.81 10.49 4.75
C VAL A 289 20.65 11.72 4.53
N TYR A 290 20.21 12.62 3.67
CA TYR A 290 20.79 13.95 3.44
C TYR A 290 19.67 15.00 3.35
N SER A 291 20.01 16.27 3.51
CA SER A 291 19.14 17.41 3.25
C SER A 291 19.62 18.20 2.02
N PRO A 292 18.75 18.96 1.34
CA PRO A 292 19.17 19.88 0.29
C PRO A 292 20.22 20.88 0.80
N GLY A 293 21.35 20.99 0.10
CA GLY A 293 22.49 21.81 0.53
C GLY A 293 23.59 21.03 1.28
N ASP A 294 23.35 19.78 1.67
CA ASP A 294 24.36 18.98 2.36
C ASP A 294 25.56 18.68 1.45
N SER A 295 26.73 18.57 2.08
CA SER A 295 27.92 18.00 1.44
C SER A 295 27.76 16.48 1.34
N ILE A 296 28.07 15.92 0.17
CA ILE A 296 27.98 14.48 -0.10
C ILE A 296 29.32 13.96 -0.63
N VAL A 297 29.74 12.81 -0.14
CA VAL A 297 30.90 12.08 -0.67
C VAL A 297 30.43 10.73 -1.17
N ILE A 298 30.58 10.52 -2.48
CA ILE A 298 30.20 9.29 -3.18
C ILE A 298 31.46 8.43 -3.33
N THR A 299 31.40 7.20 -2.86
CA THR A 299 32.40 6.18 -3.14
C THR A 299 31.94 5.39 -4.36
N LEU A 300 32.58 5.65 -5.51
CA LEU A 300 32.40 4.87 -6.72
C LEU A 300 33.36 3.68 -6.67
N SER A 301 32.83 2.46 -6.65
CA SER A 301 33.62 1.22 -6.65
C SER A 301 33.37 0.46 -7.94
N MET A 302 34.42 -0.07 -8.56
CA MET A 302 34.36 -0.82 -9.82
C MET A 302 35.32 -2.01 -9.75
N LEU A 303 34.88 -3.16 -10.26
CA LEU A 303 35.64 -4.40 -10.23
C LEU A 303 35.40 -5.18 -11.52
N ASN A 304 36.48 -5.48 -12.25
CA ASN A 304 36.48 -6.43 -13.36
C ASN A 304 36.92 -7.79 -12.83
N ARG A 305 36.21 -8.88 -13.12
CA ARG A 305 36.60 -10.25 -12.68
C ARG A 305 36.90 -11.18 -13.86
N SER A 306 37.29 -10.60 -14.98
CA SER A 306 37.65 -11.32 -16.19
C SER A 306 38.95 -10.81 -16.79
N ASN A 307 39.39 -11.45 -17.87
CA ASN A 307 40.51 -10.98 -18.68
C ASN A 307 40.08 -10.01 -19.80
N ALA A 308 38.80 -9.61 -19.85
CA ALA A 308 38.33 -8.60 -20.78
C ALA A 308 39.02 -7.26 -20.52
N LYS A 309 39.38 -6.55 -21.58
CA LYS A 309 39.98 -5.22 -21.49
C LYS A 309 38.90 -4.19 -21.21
N ILE A 310 38.86 -3.72 -19.97
CA ILE A 310 37.91 -2.70 -19.51
C ILE A 310 38.67 -1.48 -19.01
N VAL A 311 38.27 -0.30 -19.46
CA VAL A 311 38.82 0.98 -19.03
C VAL A 311 37.69 1.83 -18.46
N PHE A 312 37.82 2.28 -17.22
CA PHE A 312 37.03 3.39 -16.71
C PHE A 312 37.50 4.67 -17.40
N ALA A 313 36.58 5.42 -18.02
CA ALA A 313 36.90 6.62 -18.80
C ALA A 313 36.43 7.91 -18.12
N SER A 314 35.23 7.91 -17.54
CA SER A 314 34.71 9.07 -16.81
C SER A 314 33.52 8.73 -15.91
N ALA A 315 33.28 9.58 -14.93
CA ALA A 315 32.06 9.61 -14.14
C ALA A 315 31.48 11.03 -14.11
N PHE A 316 30.19 11.17 -14.37
CA PHE A 316 29.54 12.48 -14.40
C PHE A 316 28.14 12.46 -13.78
N SER A 317 27.73 13.60 -13.22
CA SER A 317 26.38 13.82 -12.70
C SER A 317 26.05 15.31 -12.84
N GLU A 318 25.09 15.64 -13.68
CA GLU A 318 24.67 17.03 -13.91
C GLU A 318 24.09 17.64 -12.62
N LYS A 319 23.19 16.92 -11.94
CA LYS A 319 22.59 17.36 -10.68
C LYS A 319 23.62 17.69 -9.61
N LEU A 320 24.71 16.94 -9.55
CA LEU A 320 25.77 17.11 -8.56
C LEU A 320 26.97 17.90 -9.08
N ASN A 321 26.89 18.46 -10.30
CA ASN A 321 28.02 19.15 -10.94
C ASN A 321 29.33 18.33 -10.87
N ILE A 322 29.24 17.02 -11.03
CA ILE A 322 30.39 16.11 -11.04
C ILE A 322 30.81 15.91 -12.50
N ASN A 323 32.08 16.17 -12.79
CA ASN A 323 32.73 15.76 -14.02
C ASN A 323 34.14 15.26 -13.70
N ASN A 324 34.31 13.94 -13.68
CA ASN A 324 35.59 13.28 -13.45
C ASN A 324 35.96 12.50 -14.72
N THR A 325 37.01 12.92 -15.41
CA THR A 325 37.53 12.21 -16.59
C THR A 325 38.89 11.62 -16.24
N VAL A 326 38.96 10.29 -16.22
CA VAL A 326 40.16 9.53 -15.86
C VAL A 326 40.17 8.27 -16.72
N GLN A 327 41.24 8.06 -17.47
CA GLN A 327 41.44 6.85 -18.26
C GLN A 327 42.20 5.81 -17.43
N GLN A 328 41.47 4.94 -16.73
CA GLN A 328 42.04 3.96 -15.83
C GLN A 328 41.64 2.53 -16.20
N PRO A 329 42.61 1.65 -16.55
CA PRO A 329 42.32 0.24 -16.77
C PRO A 329 41.79 -0.45 -15.50
N LEU A 330 40.71 -1.23 -15.65
CA LEU A 330 40.21 -2.12 -14.61
C LEU A 330 40.92 -3.47 -14.72
N LYS A 331 41.91 -3.69 -13.86
CA LYS A 331 42.65 -4.96 -13.80
C LYS A 331 41.78 -6.08 -13.23
N ASN A 332 42.12 -7.32 -13.62
CA ASN A 332 41.38 -8.49 -13.17
C ASN A 332 41.44 -8.64 -11.65
N ASN A 333 40.27 -8.69 -11.04
CA ASN A 333 39.98 -8.86 -9.62
C ASN A 333 40.65 -7.85 -8.68
N GLU A 334 41.06 -6.68 -9.21
CA GLU A 334 41.53 -5.54 -8.41
C GLU A 334 40.41 -4.50 -8.30
N LEU A 335 40.01 -4.18 -7.08
CA LEU A 335 38.96 -3.19 -6.82
C LEU A 335 39.49 -1.77 -7.05
N LEU A 336 38.89 -1.04 -7.98
CA LEU A 336 39.09 0.39 -8.13
C LEU A 336 38.07 1.15 -7.28
N GLN A 337 38.55 2.09 -6.46
CA GLN A 337 37.70 3.00 -5.70
C GLN A 337 38.09 4.45 -5.92
N LEU A 338 37.07 5.30 -6.10
CA LEU A 338 37.21 6.74 -6.25
C LEU A 338 36.23 7.43 -5.29
N GLN A 339 36.68 8.52 -4.67
CA GLN A 339 35.81 9.38 -3.86
C GLN A 339 35.50 10.64 -4.65
N LEU A 340 34.21 10.92 -4.81
CA LEU A 340 33.69 12.09 -5.52
C LEU A 340 32.92 12.94 -4.52
N ALA A 341 33.47 14.11 -4.18
CA ALA A 341 32.84 15.07 -3.29
C ALA A 341 31.98 16.05 -4.09
N SER A 342 30.81 16.40 -3.56
CA SER A 342 29.89 17.36 -4.15
C SER A 342 28.97 17.96 -3.07
N ILE A 343 28.05 18.83 -3.48
CA ILE A 343 26.99 19.43 -2.67
C ILE A 343 25.65 19.10 -3.34
N ILE A 344 24.69 18.68 -2.54
CA ILE A 344 23.32 18.43 -3.01
C ILE A 344 22.67 19.77 -3.35
N PRO A 345 22.01 19.92 -4.52
CA PRO A 345 21.33 21.16 -4.87
C PRO A 345 20.37 21.64 -3.79
N ALA A 346 20.40 22.93 -3.46
CA ALA A 346 19.53 23.51 -2.42
C ALA A 346 18.03 23.45 -2.76
N ASN A 347 17.69 23.15 -4.01
CA ASN A 347 16.33 22.95 -4.53
C ASN A 347 16.01 21.48 -4.85
N GLU A 348 16.84 20.53 -4.43
CA GLU A 348 16.56 19.10 -4.65
C GLU A 348 15.26 18.70 -3.95
N ARG A 349 14.47 17.86 -4.63
CA ARG A 349 13.16 17.43 -4.11
C ARG A 349 13.35 16.43 -2.99
N TYR A 350 12.46 16.47 -2.01
CA TYR A 350 12.45 15.46 -0.96
C TYR A 350 12.06 14.07 -1.49
N SER A 351 12.73 13.06 -0.95
CA SER A 351 12.51 11.65 -1.24
C SER A 351 11.26 11.17 -0.52
N GLN A 352 10.27 10.83 -1.33
CA GLN A 352 9.04 10.15 -0.93
C GLN A 352 8.39 9.53 -2.19
N PRO A 353 7.41 8.63 -2.04
CA PRO A 353 6.64 8.13 -3.19
C PRO A 353 6.02 9.30 -3.97
N TYR A 354 6.26 9.37 -5.28
CA TYR A 354 5.90 10.53 -6.11
C TYR A 354 4.41 10.86 -6.06
N PHE A 355 3.58 9.83 -5.89
CA PHE A 355 2.12 9.93 -5.81
C PHE A 355 1.62 10.50 -4.47
N LEU A 356 2.52 10.71 -3.49
CA LEU A 356 2.25 11.34 -2.19
C LEU A 356 2.87 12.72 -2.04
N ALA A 357 3.63 13.18 -3.04
CA ALA A 357 4.15 14.55 -3.06
C ALA A 357 3.04 15.61 -3.09
N SER A 358 1.79 15.22 -3.29
CA SER A 358 0.60 16.06 -3.15
C SER A 358 -0.54 15.26 -2.56
N SER A 359 -1.41 15.93 -1.80
CA SER A 359 -2.57 15.27 -1.18
C SER A 359 -3.48 14.64 -2.24
N PRO A 360 -3.95 13.40 -2.02
CA PRO A 360 -4.95 12.77 -2.88
C PRO A 360 -6.23 13.61 -3.00
N LYS A 361 -6.92 13.49 -4.14
CA LYS A 361 -8.20 14.17 -4.38
C LYS A 361 -9.19 13.19 -4.98
N ASN A 362 -10.39 13.10 -4.41
CA ASN A 362 -11.51 12.33 -4.97
C ASN A 362 -11.13 10.88 -5.34
N ASN A 363 -10.54 10.12 -4.39
CA ASN A 363 -10.07 8.74 -4.58
C ASN A 363 -9.03 8.54 -5.71
N ARG A 364 -8.23 9.57 -5.97
CA ARG A 364 -7.09 9.52 -6.89
C ARG A 364 -5.85 10.18 -6.30
N TYR A 365 -4.70 9.59 -6.55
CA TYR A 365 -3.42 10.27 -6.38
C TYR A 365 -3.24 11.36 -7.43
N SER A 366 -2.48 12.38 -7.06
CA SER A 366 -2.05 13.43 -7.97
C SER A 366 -0.56 13.28 -8.23
N SER A 367 -0.14 13.52 -9.47
CA SER A 367 1.28 13.62 -9.83
C SER A 367 1.52 14.97 -10.50
N SER A 368 2.63 15.62 -10.17
CA SER A 368 3.10 16.80 -10.90
C SER A 368 3.80 16.44 -12.21
N ASP A 369 4.13 15.15 -12.39
CA ASP A 369 4.73 14.58 -13.58
C ASP A 369 3.92 13.37 -14.04
N ASP A 370 3.15 13.54 -15.11
CA ASP A 370 2.31 12.50 -15.68
C ASP A 370 3.15 11.32 -16.22
N VAL A 371 4.44 11.50 -16.52
CA VAL A 371 5.32 10.43 -17.04
C VAL A 371 5.63 9.38 -15.96
N LEU A 372 5.57 9.77 -14.69
CA LEU A 372 5.73 8.86 -13.54
C LEU A 372 4.50 7.98 -13.32
N ILE A 373 3.35 8.32 -13.92
CA ILE A 373 2.17 7.45 -13.86
C ILE A 373 2.47 6.14 -14.56
N GLY A 374 2.13 5.03 -13.90
CA GLY A 374 2.59 3.70 -14.26
C GLY A 374 3.72 3.22 -13.36
N SER A 375 4.61 4.08 -12.85
CA SER A 375 5.76 3.62 -12.07
C SER A 375 5.36 3.11 -10.67
N PRO A 376 5.94 2.01 -10.19
CA PRO A 376 5.65 1.50 -8.86
C PRO A 376 6.35 2.32 -7.78
N GLU A 377 7.52 2.88 -8.07
CA GLU A 377 8.36 3.66 -7.16
C GLU A 377 8.80 4.98 -7.81
N SER A 378 9.25 5.94 -6.98
CA SER A 378 9.94 7.13 -7.47
C SER A 378 11.31 6.75 -8.05
N PRO A 379 11.82 7.49 -9.05
CA PRO A 379 13.20 7.32 -9.51
C PRO A 379 14.18 7.63 -8.36
N ALA A 380 15.40 7.10 -8.45
CA ALA A 380 16.46 7.44 -7.51
C ALA A 380 16.67 8.96 -7.47
N PRO A 381 16.80 9.58 -6.29
CA PRO A 381 16.90 11.04 -6.19
C PRO A 381 18.17 11.56 -6.88
N LEU A 382 19.29 10.84 -6.71
CA LEU A 382 20.59 11.15 -7.30
C LEU A 382 21.18 9.89 -7.96
N SER A 383 21.90 10.12 -9.05
CA SER A 383 22.61 9.07 -9.80
C SER A 383 23.93 9.61 -10.36
N ILE A 384 24.80 8.69 -10.73
CA ILE A 384 26.06 8.97 -11.44
C ILE A 384 26.12 8.14 -12.72
N ALA A 385 26.41 8.78 -13.84
CA ALA A 385 26.66 8.11 -15.09
C ALA A 385 28.15 7.80 -15.21
N VAL A 386 28.47 6.53 -15.48
CA VAL A 386 29.82 5.99 -15.55
C VAL A 386 30.08 5.55 -16.99
N SER A 387 31.09 6.14 -17.61
CA SER A 387 31.57 5.75 -18.93
C SER A 387 32.69 4.70 -18.77
N ILE A 388 32.46 3.52 -19.34
CA ILE A 388 33.45 2.44 -19.43
C ILE A 388 33.69 2.10 -20.89
N ILE A 389 34.90 1.65 -21.21
CA ILE A 389 35.27 1.16 -22.53
C ILE A 389 35.60 -0.32 -22.40
N ILE A 390 34.79 -1.19 -23.00
CA ILE A 390 34.98 -2.65 -23.00
C ILE A 390 35.42 -3.08 -24.41
N GLU A 391 36.62 -3.66 -24.55
CA GLU A 391 37.17 -4.11 -25.84
C GLU A 391 37.09 -3.03 -26.96
N ASN A 392 37.36 -1.77 -26.58
CA ASN A 392 37.28 -0.55 -27.40
C ASN A 392 35.87 0.02 -27.64
N GLU A 393 34.83 -0.53 -27.02
CA GLU A 393 33.47 -0.01 -27.12
C GLU A 393 33.06 0.79 -25.89
N PRO A 394 32.69 2.08 -26.06
CA PRO A 394 32.18 2.88 -24.97
C PRO A 394 30.76 2.43 -24.59
N MET A 395 30.53 2.32 -23.29
CA MET A 395 29.23 2.06 -22.69
C MET A 395 29.02 3.04 -21.54
N MET A 396 27.78 3.49 -21.38
CA MET A 396 27.40 4.45 -20.35
C MET A 396 26.42 3.77 -19.41
N ILE A 397 26.81 3.62 -18.14
CA ILE A 397 26.05 2.92 -17.12
C ILE A 397 25.64 3.92 -16.06
N THR A 398 24.34 4.05 -15.81
CA THR A 398 23.83 4.96 -14.78
C THR A 398 23.62 4.19 -13.48
N LEU A 399 24.38 4.56 -12.44
CA LEU A 399 24.31 3.97 -11.12
C LEU A 399 23.49 4.89 -10.20
N PRO A 400 22.44 4.39 -9.52
CA PRO A 400 21.81 5.14 -8.44
C PRO A 400 22.81 5.32 -7.29
N ILE A 401 22.74 6.45 -6.59
CA ILE A 401 23.54 6.66 -5.37
C ILE A 401 22.81 6.05 -4.19
N GLN A 402 23.45 5.09 -3.53
CA GLN A 402 22.81 4.22 -2.55
C GLN A 402 23.52 4.22 -1.20
N TYR A 403 22.78 3.90 -0.15
CA TYR A 403 23.30 3.54 1.14
C TYR A 403 23.18 2.03 1.35
N LYS A 404 24.23 1.46 1.96
CA LYS A 404 24.40 0.03 2.15
C LYS A 404 24.77 -0.25 3.59
N TRP A 405 24.05 -1.19 4.21
CA TRP A 405 24.29 -1.61 5.59
C TRP A 405 24.16 -3.12 5.74
N VAL A 406 24.60 -3.63 6.88
CA VAL A 406 24.44 -5.04 7.24
C VAL A 406 23.41 -5.10 8.37
N ASP A 407 22.36 -5.89 8.15
CA ASP A 407 21.35 -6.26 9.13
C ASP A 407 21.77 -7.59 9.77
N ASP A 408 21.72 -7.67 11.10
CA ASP A 408 22.21 -8.86 11.82
C ASP A 408 21.43 -10.15 11.50
N LEU A 409 20.18 -10.03 11.02
CA LEU A 409 19.32 -11.16 10.70
C LEU A 409 19.27 -11.46 9.20
N GLU A 410 19.19 -10.41 8.39
CA GLU A 410 18.93 -10.52 6.94
C GLU A 410 20.20 -10.31 6.10
N GLY A 411 21.32 -9.92 6.70
CA GLY A 411 22.58 -9.65 6.02
C GLY A 411 22.60 -8.32 5.28
N GLU A 412 23.24 -8.30 4.12
CA GLU A 412 23.46 -7.09 3.35
C GLU A 412 22.14 -6.49 2.82
N LYS A 413 21.89 -5.22 3.14
CA LYS A 413 20.75 -4.44 2.64
C LYS A 413 21.22 -3.17 1.93
N ILE A 414 20.47 -2.79 0.90
CA ILE A 414 20.77 -1.64 0.05
C ILE A 414 19.48 -0.84 -0.16
N LYS A 415 19.58 0.49 -0.08
CA LYS A 415 18.51 1.44 -0.37
C LYS A 415 19.07 2.66 -1.08
N ASN A 416 18.31 3.28 -1.97
CA ASN A 416 18.63 4.64 -2.42
C ASN A 416 18.70 5.58 -1.20
N ILE A 417 19.55 6.59 -1.25
CA ILE A 417 19.58 7.61 -0.20
C ILE A 417 18.24 8.37 -0.14
N ASP A 418 17.90 8.89 1.03
CA ASP A 418 16.75 9.77 1.20
C ASP A 418 17.23 11.24 1.30
N ILE A 419 16.63 12.11 0.48
CA ILE A 419 16.74 13.57 0.61
C ILE A 419 15.56 14.07 1.43
N LEU A 420 15.76 14.65 2.61
CA LEU A 420 14.69 15.02 3.53
C LEU A 420 14.79 16.50 3.97
N PRO A 421 13.74 17.08 4.56
CA PRO A 421 13.87 18.36 5.26
C PRO A 421 14.90 18.24 6.40
N PRO A 422 15.64 19.32 6.73
CA PRO A 422 16.67 19.30 7.78
C PRO A 422 16.09 19.05 9.19
N VAL A 423 14.78 19.21 9.35
CA VAL A 423 14.06 18.93 10.58
C VAL A 423 12.74 18.23 10.26
N SER A 424 12.43 17.20 11.04
CA SER A 424 11.13 16.53 11.05
C SER A 424 10.33 17.03 12.25
N ILE A 425 9.06 17.37 12.02
CA ILE A 425 8.12 17.76 13.07
C ILE A 425 6.86 16.92 12.97
N GLY A 426 6.37 16.37 14.08
CA GLY A 426 5.20 15.49 14.11
C GLY A 426 4.37 15.68 15.39
N LEU A 427 3.19 15.07 15.43
CA LEU A 427 2.27 15.08 16.58
C LEU A 427 2.21 13.69 17.21
N GLU A 428 2.43 13.57 18.52
CA GLU A 428 2.37 12.24 19.17
C GLU A 428 0.94 11.75 19.36
N GLU A 429 -0.01 12.67 19.61
CA GLU A 429 -1.44 12.37 19.59
C GLU A 429 -1.88 12.16 18.15
N LYS A 430 -1.63 10.95 17.64
CA LYS A 430 -1.94 10.60 16.26
C LYS A 430 -3.42 10.89 15.98
N ASN A 431 -3.61 11.82 15.06
CA ASN A 431 -4.82 12.11 14.31
C ASN A 431 -5.97 12.82 15.04
N ILE A 432 -6.24 12.56 16.32
CA ILE A 432 -7.42 13.13 17.01
C ILE A 432 -7.17 13.44 18.48
N VAL A 433 -7.56 14.64 18.90
CA VAL A 433 -7.74 15.01 20.32
C VAL A 433 -9.19 15.40 20.55
N VAL A 434 -9.87 14.63 21.41
CA VAL A 434 -11.29 14.85 21.72
C VAL A 434 -11.44 15.79 22.92
N PHE A 435 -12.30 16.79 22.83
CA PHE A 435 -12.66 17.69 23.93
C PHE A 435 -14.15 17.59 24.24
N SER A 436 -14.51 16.83 25.28
CA SER A 436 -15.88 16.75 25.80
C SER A 436 -16.25 17.96 26.67
N ASP A 437 -15.26 18.68 27.21
CA ASP A 437 -15.42 19.84 28.07
C ASP A 437 -14.45 20.97 27.63
N SER A 438 -14.25 21.97 28.48
CA SER A 438 -13.30 23.07 28.27
C SER A 438 -12.00 22.89 29.05
N ILE A 439 -11.74 21.69 29.57
CA ILE A 439 -10.50 21.39 30.30
C ILE A 439 -9.35 21.34 29.29
N SER A 440 -8.25 21.97 29.69
CA SER A 440 -7.02 21.95 28.90
C SER A 440 -6.46 20.54 28.79
N LYS A 441 -6.04 20.15 27.58
CA LYS A 441 -5.37 18.87 27.31
C LYS A 441 -3.98 19.11 26.75
N SER A 442 -3.06 18.24 27.10
CA SER A 442 -1.71 18.25 26.52
C SER A 442 -1.75 17.76 25.08
N VAL A 443 -1.00 18.45 24.23
CA VAL A 443 -0.65 18.08 22.86
C VAL A 443 0.87 18.08 22.77
N HIS A 444 1.45 16.99 22.32
CA HIS A 444 2.89 16.78 22.26
C HIS A 444 3.38 16.88 20.82
N VAL A 445 4.30 17.83 20.60
CA VAL A 445 4.94 18.05 19.30
C VAL A 445 6.34 17.46 19.36
N LYS A 446 6.56 16.44 18.54
CA LYS A 446 7.83 15.76 18.40
C LYS A 446 8.68 16.47 17.35
N VAL A 447 9.92 16.82 17.70
CA VAL A 447 10.87 17.46 16.79
C VAL A 447 12.14 16.62 16.72
N ARG A 448 12.54 16.25 15.51
CA ARG A 448 13.74 15.44 15.27
C ARG A 448 14.65 16.15 14.27
N ALA A 449 15.93 16.25 14.63
CA ALA A 449 16.97 16.77 13.76
C ALA A 449 17.32 15.74 12.67
N ILE A 450 17.20 16.13 11.41
CA ILE A 450 17.65 15.34 10.25
C ILE A 450 19.04 15.81 9.78
N ASP A 451 19.38 17.06 10.08
CA ASP A 451 20.71 17.63 9.95
C ASP A 451 21.24 18.09 11.32
N ASN A 452 22.51 18.49 11.40
CA ASN A 452 23.14 18.99 12.60
C ASN A 452 22.72 20.43 12.92
N ALA A 453 22.90 20.84 14.18
CA ALA A 453 22.72 22.22 14.64
C ALA A 453 21.37 22.88 14.32
N ILE A 454 20.27 22.14 14.47
CA ILE A 454 18.91 22.67 14.30
C ILE A 454 18.55 23.58 15.46
N ASN A 455 18.35 24.86 15.16
CA ASN A 455 17.82 25.85 16.10
C ASN A 455 16.56 26.46 15.51
N GLY A 456 15.44 26.36 16.22
CA GLY A 456 14.18 26.80 15.65
C GLY A 456 13.09 27.12 16.66
N LYS A 457 12.01 27.67 16.13
CA LYS A 457 10.82 28.07 16.88
C LYS A 457 9.62 27.24 16.46
N VAL A 458 9.07 26.49 17.41
CA VAL A 458 7.94 25.59 17.21
C VAL A 458 6.66 26.27 17.68
N GLN A 459 5.57 26.08 16.94
CA GLN A 459 4.24 26.57 17.31
C GLN A 459 3.15 25.62 16.79
N LEU A 460 1.97 25.69 17.42
CA LEU A 460 0.76 25.03 16.92
C LEU A 460 0.00 25.97 15.98
N LEU A 461 -0.56 25.39 14.92
CA LEU A 461 -1.50 26.01 14.00
C LEU A 461 -2.89 25.54 14.41
N LEU A 462 -3.64 26.39 15.11
CA LEU A 462 -4.95 26.04 15.66
C LEU A 462 -6.11 26.61 14.84
N PRO A 463 -7.25 25.92 14.77
CA PRO A 463 -8.46 26.47 14.17
C PRO A 463 -9.04 27.59 15.04
N THR A 464 -9.90 28.43 14.44
CA THR A 464 -10.53 29.55 15.15
C THR A 464 -11.28 29.10 16.41
N GLY A 465 -11.14 29.89 17.48
CA GLY A 465 -11.78 29.62 18.76
C GLY A 465 -10.98 28.73 19.71
N TRP A 466 -9.85 28.15 19.29
CA TRP A 466 -8.98 27.36 20.16
C TRP A 466 -7.81 28.20 20.70
N GLY A 467 -7.36 27.87 21.92
CA GLY A 467 -6.19 28.49 22.55
C GLY A 467 -5.13 27.46 22.91
N CYS A 468 -3.86 27.89 22.95
CA CYS A 468 -2.78 27.09 23.52
C CYS A 468 -1.80 27.91 24.37
N ASN A 469 -1.13 27.23 25.30
CA ASN A 469 -0.01 27.75 26.07
C ASN A 469 1.08 26.68 26.22
N PRO A 470 2.37 27.01 26.03
CA PRO A 470 2.87 28.26 25.45
C PRO A 470 2.46 28.40 23.98
N THR A 471 2.38 29.63 23.45
CA THR A 471 2.02 29.84 22.03
C THR A 471 3.15 29.45 21.08
N LYS A 472 4.41 29.55 21.54
CA LYS A 472 5.62 29.17 20.81
C LYS A 472 6.67 28.63 21.79
N GLN A 473 7.51 27.70 21.33
CA GLN A 473 8.61 27.13 22.10
C GLN A 473 9.89 27.10 21.27
N MET A 474 11.03 27.35 21.90
CA MET A 474 12.34 27.25 21.24
C MET A 474 12.87 25.82 21.34
N VAL A 475 13.55 25.36 20.30
CA VAL A 475 14.25 24.08 20.28
C VAL A 475 15.66 24.26 19.76
N SER A 476 16.61 23.53 20.36
CA SER A 476 18.01 23.46 19.94
C SER A 476 18.47 22.01 19.99
N LEU A 477 18.71 21.42 18.82
CA LEU A 477 19.17 20.05 18.64
C LEU A 477 20.56 20.11 18.01
N LYS A 478 21.56 19.51 18.65
CA LYS A 478 22.97 19.72 18.28
C LYS A 478 23.41 18.79 17.18
N ARG A 479 22.99 17.53 17.25
CA ARG A 479 23.42 16.45 16.36
C ARG A 479 22.26 15.93 15.54
N LYS A 480 22.57 15.48 14.33
CA LYS A 480 21.67 14.67 13.53
C LYS A 480 21.14 13.48 14.32
N GLY A 481 19.84 13.29 14.29
CA GLY A 481 19.13 12.26 15.06
C GLY A 481 18.75 12.67 16.49
N ASP A 482 19.24 13.80 17.02
CA ASP A 482 18.74 14.33 18.29
C ASP A 482 17.23 14.62 18.15
N GLU A 483 16.49 14.39 19.24
CA GLU A 483 15.04 14.46 19.27
C GLU A 483 14.57 15.07 20.58
N THR A 484 13.46 15.81 20.53
CA THR A 484 12.78 16.32 21.72
C THR A 484 11.26 16.30 21.52
N VAL A 485 10.53 16.31 22.62
CA VAL A 485 9.07 16.41 22.65
C VAL A 485 8.69 17.67 23.42
N LEU A 486 7.91 18.52 22.77
CA LEU A 486 7.44 19.79 23.32
C LEU A 486 5.97 19.64 23.69
N GLN A 487 5.62 20.02 24.93
CA GLN A 487 4.25 19.94 25.40
C GLN A 487 3.54 21.29 25.26
N PHE A 488 2.38 21.29 24.63
CA PHE A 488 1.46 22.41 24.51
C PHE A 488 0.16 22.08 25.23
N PHE A 489 -0.36 23.01 26.02
CA PHE A 489 -1.66 22.88 26.66
C PHE A 489 -2.70 23.55 25.76
N VAL A 490 -3.62 22.77 25.19
CA VAL A 490 -4.67 23.23 24.28
C VAL A 490 -6.02 23.18 24.97
N TRP A 491 -6.83 24.22 24.83
CA TRP A 491 -8.19 24.25 25.37
C TRP A 491 -9.19 24.79 24.35
N SER A 492 -10.45 24.35 24.50
CA SER A 492 -11.57 24.86 23.72
C SER A 492 -12.20 26.09 24.39
N THR A 493 -12.70 27.03 23.58
CA THR A 493 -13.59 28.10 24.04
C THR A 493 -15.03 27.81 23.62
N LYS A 494 -15.99 28.64 24.06
CA LYS A 494 -17.39 28.52 23.62
C LYS A 494 -17.59 28.68 22.10
N GLN A 495 -16.61 29.27 21.41
CA GLN A 495 -16.65 29.47 19.95
C GLN A 495 -15.89 28.37 19.18
N SER A 496 -15.20 27.45 19.88
CA SER A 496 -14.48 26.35 19.25
C SER A 496 -15.41 25.46 18.45
N LYS A 497 -14.99 25.13 17.23
CA LYS A 497 -15.58 24.07 16.41
C LYS A 497 -14.54 22.99 16.17
N SER A 498 -14.99 21.77 15.90
CA SER A 498 -14.14 20.71 15.39
C SER A 498 -13.40 21.18 14.13
N GLY A 499 -12.12 20.86 14.02
CA GLY A 499 -11.29 21.35 12.91
C GLY A 499 -9.90 20.72 12.90
N THR A 500 -9.16 20.96 11.81
CA THR A 500 -7.77 20.54 11.70
C THR A 500 -6.87 21.49 12.48
N PHE A 501 -5.85 20.93 13.11
CA PHE A 501 -4.75 21.68 13.69
C PHE A 501 -3.44 21.07 13.18
N GLY A 502 -2.34 21.80 13.35
CA GLY A 502 -1.03 21.26 13.01
C GLY A 502 0.09 21.85 13.82
N ALA A 503 1.32 21.48 13.49
CA ALA A 503 2.53 22.04 14.07
C ALA A 503 3.51 22.44 12.96
N ASN A 504 4.25 23.52 13.20
CA ASN A 504 5.37 23.88 12.34
C ASN A 504 6.56 24.37 13.16
N ILE A 505 7.73 24.32 12.54
CA ILE A 505 8.98 24.85 13.06
C ILE A 505 9.60 25.80 12.05
N GLU A 506 10.03 26.96 12.52
CA GLU A 506 10.85 27.90 11.75
C GLU A 506 12.34 27.67 12.06
N VAL A 507 13.15 27.34 11.05
CA VAL A 507 14.61 27.15 11.11
C VAL A 507 15.23 27.94 9.96
N ASP A 508 16.19 28.82 10.27
CA ASP A 508 16.90 29.66 9.29
C ASP A 508 15.97 30.42 8.32
N GLY A 509 14.86 30.94 8.83
CA GLY A 509 13.85 31.69 8.05
C GLY A 509 12.98 30.83 7.13
N LYS A 510 13.12 29.49 7.16
CA LYS A 510 12.25 28.54 6.46
C LYS A 510 11.32 27.84 7.43
N THR A 511 10.08 27.64 7.01
CA THR A 511 9.08 26.92 7.80
C THR A 511 8.98 25.47 7.33
N TYR A 512 9.04 24.53 8.26
CA TYR A 512 8.85 23.11 8.04
C TYR A 512 7.66 22.61 8.85
N SER A 513 6.85 21.75 8.25
CA SER A 513 5.62 21.21 8.86
C SER A 513 5.45 19.72 8.57
N SER A 514 6.51 19.03 8.16
CA SER A 514 6.44 17.63 7.75
C SER A 514 7.08 16.71 8.79
N GLU A 515 6.38 15.63 9.09
CA GLU A 515 6.86 14.49 9.86
C GLU A 515 7.49 13.48 8.90
N GLN A 516 8.71 13.06 9.20
CA GLN A 516 9.32 11.90 8.57
C GLN A 516 8.81 10.63 9.26
N LYS A 517 8.08 9.82 8.50
CA LYS A 517 7.64 8.49 8.91
C LYS A 517 8.40 7.42 8.15
N THR A 518 8.86 6.40 8.88
CA THR A 518 9.50 5.22 8.31
C THR A 518 8.59 4.01 8.44
N ILE A 519 8.21 3.41 7.32
CA ILE A 519 7.48 2.14 7.27
C ILE A 519 8.52 1.03 7.10
N SER A 520 8.66 0.18 8.11
CA SER A 520 9.70 -0.85 8.18
C SER A 520 9.13 -2.18 8.61
N TYR A 521 9.28 -3.19 7.76
CA TYR A 521 8.94 -4.58 8.04
C TYR A 521 10.10 -5.49 7.61
N PRO A 522 10.31 -6.65 8.26
CA PRO A 522 11.41 -7.54 7.90
C PRO A 522 11.46 -7.92 6.42
N HIS A 523 10.31 -8.05 5.76
CA HIS A 523 10.20 -8.49 4.36
C HIS A 523 10.21 -7.37 3.30
N ILE A 524 10.31 -6.09 3.69
CA ILE A 524 10.38 -4.97 2.75
C ILE A 524 11.57 -4.07 3.07
N ILE A 525 12.10 -3.39 2.05
CA ILE A 525 13.08 -2.32 2.28
C ILE A 525 12.38 -1.14 2.96
N PRO A 526 12.93 -0.56 4.04
CA PRO A 526 12.28 0.54 4.76
C PRO A 526 11.91 1.69 3.83
N GLN A 527 10.65 2.12 3.87
CA GLN A 527 10.11 3.19 3.05
C GLN A 527 10.00 4.47 3.87
N THR A 528 10.30 5.61 3.25
CA THR A 528 10.24 6.93 3.88
C THR A 528 9.06 7.71 3.30
N VAL A 529 8.25 8.28 4.18
CA VAL A 529 7.07 9.08 3.84
C VAL A 529 7.15 10.41 4.58
N LEU A 530 6.75 11.49 3.91
CA LEU A 530 6.60 12.79 4.53
C LEU A 530 5.10 13.08 4.66
N GLU A 531 4.64 13.23 5.89
CA GLU A 531 3.26 13.58 6.22
C GLU A 531 3.24 14.97 6.83
N ASN A 532 2.20 15.76 6.62
CA ASN A 532 2.09 17.01 7.36
C ASN A 532 1.82 16.70 8.84
N ALA A 533 2.44 17.46 9.74
CA ALA A 533 2.19 17.42 11.17
C ALA A 533 0.81 18.00 11.48
N GLU A 534 -0.23 17.26 11.10
CA GLU A 534 -1.63 17.65 11.16
C GLU A 534 -2.44 16.62 11.96
N GLY A 535 -3.42 17.11 12.69
CA GLY A 535 -4.39 16.31 13.42
C GLY A 535 -5.76 16.99 13.44
N LYS A 536 -6.72 16.39 14.14
CA LYS A 536 -8.04 16.95 14.34
C LYS A 536 -8.29 17.24 15.82
N LEU A 537 -8.76 18.45 16.10
CA LEU A 537 -9.37 18.78 17.38
C LEU A 537 -10.87 18.55 17.21
N ILE A 538 -11.45 17.66 18.00
CA ILE A 538 -12.86 17.31 17.91
C ILE A 538 -13.56 17.86 19.15
N LYS A 539 -14.51 18.77 18.97
CA LYS A 539 -15.27 19.41 20.05
C LYS A 539 -16.75 19.10 19.90
N PHE A 540 -17.26 18.31 20.84
CA PHE A 540 -18.67 17.96 20.93
C PHE A 540 -19.05 17.66 22.37
N ASP A 541 -20.35 17.74 22.66
CA ASP A 541 -20.87 17.32 23.94
C ASP A 541 -20.94 15.78 23.97
N LEU A 542 -20.28 15.20 24.96
CA LEU A 542 -20.22 13.77 25.17
C LEU A 542 -20.45 13.46 26.63
N GLN A 543 -21.50 12.68 26.89
CA GLN A 543 -21.76 12.10 28.19
C GLN A 543 -21.31 10.64 28.20
N THR A 544 -20.65 10.22 29.27
CA THR A 544 -20.16 8.86 29.48
C THR A 544 -20.66 8.29 30.81
N LYS A 545 -20.85 6.97 30.87
CA LYS A 545 -21.16 6.22 32.10
C LYS A 545 -20.29 4.97 32.19
N GLY A 546 -19.99 4.56 33.42
CA GLY A 546 -18.90 3.63 33.69
C GLY A 546 -17.53 4.29 33.53
N LYS A 547 -16.50 3.62 34.03
CA LYS A 547 -15.14 4.15 34.12
C LYS A 547 -14.09 3.15 33.63
N LEU A 548 -14.17 1.89 34.05
CA LEU A 548 -13.19 0.85 33.74
C LEU A 548 -13.71 -0.09 32.65
N ILE A 549 -13.09 -0.02 31.47
CA ILE A 549 -13.46 -0.83 30.30
C ILE A 549 -12.40 -1.89 30.03
N GLY A 550 -12.81 -3.15 29.97
CA GLY A 550 -11.96 -4.25 29.52
C GLY A 550 -11.96 -4.33 27.99
N TYR A 551 -10.80 -4.42 27.35
CA TYR A 551 -10.72 -4.49 25.88
C TYR A 551 -9.92 -5.71 25.41
N ILE A 552 -10.55 -6.58 24.64
CA ILE A 552 -9.92 -7.74 24.01
C ILE A 552 -9.51 -7.35 22.60
N MET A 553 -8.20 -7.15 22.40
CA MET A 553 -7.66 -6.67 21.12
C MET A 553 -8.02 -7.58 19.93
N GLY A 554 -8.48 -6.94 18.86
CA GLY A 554 -8.65 -7.51 17.53
C GLY A 554 -7.48 -7.16 16.58
N ALA A 555 -7.54 -7.61 15.33
CA ALA A 555 -6.47 -7.35 14.35
C ALA A 555 -6.47 -5.88 13.89
N GLY A 556 -5.35 -5.16 14.13
CA GLY A 556 -5.17 -3.78 13.66
C GLY A 556 -6.09 -2.74 14.30
N ASP A 557 -6.64 -3.04 15.49
CA ASP A 557 -7.68 -2.24 16.14
C ASP A 557 -7.13 -1.01 16.88
N GLN A 558 -7.77 0.16 16.70
CA GLN A 558 -7.39 1.44 17.33
C GLN A 558 -8.50 2.02 18.21
N VAL A 559 -9.61 1.30 18.40
CA VAL A 559 -10.72 1.74 19.27
C VAL A 559 -10.28 1.99 20.72
N PRO A 560 -9.37 1.21 21.37
CA PRO A 560 -8.95 1.48 22.75
C PRO A 560 -8.43 2.91 22.97
N ASN A 561 -7.65 3.43 22.02
CA ASN A 561 -7.11 4.79 22.08
C ASN A 561 -8.25 5.83 22.03
N ALA A 562 -9.26 5.60 21.18
CA ALA A 562 -10.43 6.47 21.13
C ALA A 562 -11.23 6.45 22.45
N LEU A 563 -11.37 5.29 23.10
CA LEU A 563 -12.04 5.20 24.39
C LEU A 563 -11.29 5.94 25.51
N GLN A 564 -9.95 5.88 25.50
CA GLN A 564 -9.13 6.68 26.42
C GLN A 564 -9.33 8.18 26.19
N GLN A 565 -9.42 8.62 24.93
CA GLN A 565 -9.70 10.03 24.58
C GLN A 565 -11.09 10.51 25.05
N MET A 566 -12.05 9.59 25.19
CA MET A 566 -13.37 9.85 25.78
C MET A 566 -13.35 9.97 27.32
N GLY A 567 -12.23 9.64 27.96
CA GLY A 567 -12.06 9.67 29.42
C GLY A 567 -12.24 8.34 30.14
N TYR A 568 -12.40 7.22 29.42
CA TYR A 568 -12.43 5.90 30.05
C TYR A 568 -11.03 5.42 30.46
N THR A 569 -10.95 4.68 31.56
CA THR A 569 -9.79 3.84 31.86
C THR A 569 -9.93 2.53 31.10
N VAL A 570 -9.05 2.29 30.13
CA VAL A 570 -9.08 1.08 29.30
C VAL A 570 -7.99 0.13 29.74
N GLN A 571 -8.36 -1.10 30.11
CA GLN A 571 -7.43 -2.18 30.41
C GLN A 571 -7.51 -3.23 29.31
N LEU A 572 -6.38 -3.51 28.67
CA LEU A 572 -6.30 -4.61 27.70
C LEU A 572 -6.41 -5.95 28.43
N ILE A 573 -7.23 -6.85 27.87
CA ILE A 573 -7.42 -8.21 28.36
C ILE A 573 -6.52 -9.15 27.54
N SER A 574 -5.49 -9.67 28.21
CA SER A 574 -4.53 -10.62 27.65
C SER A 574 -5.12 -12.04 27.56
N ASP A 575 -4.42 -12.95 26.89
CA ASP A 575 -4.80 -14.37 26.87
C ASP A 575 -4.73 -14.99 28.29
N ASP A 576 -3.83 -14.51 29.15
CA ASP A 576 -3.75 -14.96 30.54
C ASP A 576 -4.93 -14.47 31.38
N ASP A 577 -5.37 -13.21 31.18
CA ASP A 577 -6.59 -12.71 31.81
C ASP A 577 -7.82 -13.51 31.38
N LEU A 578 -7.90 -13.89 30.09
CA LEU A 578 -8.98 -14.73 29.55
C LEU A 578 -9.00 -16.14 30.19
N ARG A 579 -7.84 -16.71 30.52
CA ARG A 579 -7.75 -18.00 31.23
C ARG A 579 -8.20 -17.87 32.68
N ASN A 580 -7.84 -16.78 33.34
CA ASN A 580 -8.19 -16.54 34.74
C ASN A 580 -9.69 -16.30 34.94
N GLY A 581 -10.38 -15.73 33.94
CA GLY A 581 -11.85 -15.63 33.92
C GLY A 581 -12.46 -14.64 34.92
N ASN A 582 -11.68 -13.79 35.58
CA ASN A 582 -12.19 -12.79 36.52
C ASN A 582 -12.43 -11.44 35.85
N PHE A 583 -13.69 -11.17 35.53
CA PHE A 583 -14.12 -9.99 34.77
C PHE A 583 -14.98 -8.99 35.56
N THR A 584 -15.32 -9.31 36.81
CA THR A 584 -16.32 -8.57 37.62
C THR A 584 -15.95 -7.11 37.90
N ARG A 585 -14.66 -6.77 37.80
CA ARG A 585 -14.18 -5.39 37.98
C ARG A 585 -14.55 -4.45 36.82
N PHE A 586 -14.88 -4.98 35.65
CA PHE A 586 -15.12 -4.19 34.46
C PHE A 586 -16.57 -3.72 34.39
N ASP A 587 -16.75 -2.42 34.14
CA ASP A 587 -18.09 -1.86 33.92
C ASP A 587 -18.65 -2.32 32.56
N ALA A 588 -17.79 -2.53 31.56
CA ALA A 588 -18.13 -3.20 30.32
C ALA A 588 -16.87 -3.84 29.71
N ILE A 589 -17.07 -4.87 28.89
CA ILE A 589 -16.01 -5.51 28.10
C ILE A 589 -16.32 -5.35 26.61
N VAL A 590 -15.29 -5.04 25.81
CA VAL A 590 -15.37 -4.97 24.35
C VAL A 590 -14.46 -6.03 23.73
N ALA A 591 -15.00 -6.86 22.85
CA ALA A 591 -14.23 -7.66 21.90
C ALA A 591 -14.03 -6.88 20.61
N GLY A 592 -12.75 -6.66 20.27
CA GLY A 592 -12.32 -5.97 19.07
C GLY A 592 -12.63 -6.72 17.79
N ILE A 593 -12.42 -6.05 16.66
CA ILE A 593 -12.74 -6.59 15.33
C ILE A 593 -11.94 -7.86 15.02
N ARG A 594 -12.61 -8.88 14.46
CA ARG A 594 -11.99 -10.18 14.13
C ARG A 594 -11.29 -10.91 15.29
N SER A 595 -11.46 -10.47 16.54
CA SER A 595 -10.81 -11.09 17.70
C SER A 595 -11.16 -12.57 17.87
N TYR A 596 -12.40 -12.99 17.58
CA TYR A 596 -12.79 -14.40 17.59
C TYR A 596 -12.18 -15.19 16.42
N ASN A 597 -11.89 -14.54 15.30
CA ASN A 597 -11.21 -15.20 14.17
C ASN A 597 -9.73 -15.43 14.49
N THR A 598 -9.06 -14.49 15.14
CA THR A 598 -7.60 -14.52 15.30
C THR A 598 -7.13 -15.05 16.65
N ARG A 599 -7.96 -15.08 17.70
CA ARG A 599 -7.55 -15.49 19.06
C ARG A 599 -8.29 -16.73 19.51
N GLU A 600 -7.57 -17.85 19.53
CA GLU A 600 -8.10 -19.13 20.00
C GLU A 600 -8.52 -19.09 21.47
N GLN A 601 -7.71 -18.46 22.33
CA GLN A 601 -8.00 -18.36 23.76
C GLN A 601 -9.33 -17.66 24.05
N LEU A 602 -9.70 -16.65 23.25
CA LEU A 602 -10.99 -15.97 23.38
C LEU A 602 -12.16 -16.93 23.12
N ARG A 603 -12.05 -17.76 22.07
CA ARG A 603 -13.09 -18.76 21.74
C ARG A 603 -13.28 -19.75 22.89
N THR A 604 -12.18 -20.24 23.47
CA THR A 604 -12.24 -21.20 24.58
C THR A 604 -12.74 -20.58 25.89
N SER A 605 -12.50 -19.29 26.12
CA SER A 605 -12.91 -18.57 27.33
C SER A 605 -14.29 -17.91 27.23
N ASN A 606 -15.02 -18.07 26.11
CA ASN A 606 -16.28 -17.35 25.88
C ASN A 606 -17.33 -17.58 26.98
N ASN A 607 -17.39 -18.79 27.53
CA ASN A 607 -18.32 -19.12 28.60
C ASN A 607 -18.12 -18.22 29.84
N SER A 608 -16.89 -17.88 30.20
CA SER A 608 -16.61 -16.98 31.33
C SER A 608 -17.04 -15.55 31.04
N LEU A 609 -16.96 -15.10 29.78
CA LEU A 609 -17.48 -13.80 29.35
C LEU A 609 -19.01 -13.78 29.40
N LEU A 610 -19.69 -14.85 28.98
CA LEU A 610 -21.14 -14.97 29.09
C LEU A 610 -21.62 -15.05 30.55
N GLN A 611 -20.87 -15.71 31.44
CA GLN A 611 -21.13 -15.69 32.88
C GLN A 611 -21.00 -14.28 33.46
N TYR A 612 -20.01 -13.50 33.01
CA TYR A 612 -19.90 -12.08 33.37
C TYR A 612 -21.14 -11.28 32.95
N VAL A 613 -21.66 -11.52 31.74
CA VAL A 613 -22.92 -10.90 31.29
C VAL A 613 -24.08 -11.35 32.17
N GLU A 614 -24.21 -12.64 32.43
CA GLU A 614 -25.29 -13.20 33.25
C GLU A 614 -25.36 -12.56 34.65
N GLN A 615 -24.20 -12.24 35.22
CA GLN A 615 -24.07 -11.61 36.55
C GLN A 615 -24.35 -10.10 36.58
N GLY A 616 -24.55 -9.45 35.42
CA GLY A 616 -24.85 -8.02 35.33
C GLY A 616 -23.92 -7.22 34.42
N GLY A 617 -22.88 -7.85 33.89
CA GLY A 617 -21.91 -7.20 33.01
C GLY A 617 -22.48 -6.82 31.63
N THR A 618 -21.84 -5.86 30.98
CA THR A 618 -22.13 -5.50 29.58
C THR A 618 -21.00 -5.98 28.68
N TYR A 619 -21.30 -6.84 27.71
CA TYR A 619 -20.33 -7.36 26.74
C TYR A 619 -20.67 -6.93 25.31
N ILE A 620 -19.76 -6.21 24.67
CA ILE A 620 -19.90 -5.69 23.30
C ILE A 620 -18.97 -6.47 22.39
N VAL A 621 -19.52 -7.16 21.39
CA VAL A 621 -18.78 -7.87 20.35
C VAL A 621 -18.88 -7.09 19.05
N GLN A 622 -17.75 -6.52 18.60
CA GLN A 622 -17.65 -5.93 17.27
C GLN A 622 -17.59 -7.01 16.19
N TYR A 623 -17.67 -6.60 14.92
CA TYR A 623 -17.80 -7.54 13.80
C TYR A 623 -16.72 -8.64 13.80
N GLN A 624 -17.15 -9.83 13.39
CA GLN A 624 -16.29 -10.98 13.13
C GLN A 624 -16.56 -11.46 11.70
N THR A 625 -15.60 -12.13 11.06
CA THR A 625 -15.86 -12.73 9.75
C THR A 625 -16.67 -14.01 9.91
N ALA A 626 -17.58 -14.29 8.98
CA ALA A 626 -18.42 -15.49 8.95
C ALA A 626 -17.62 -16.76 8.58
N ALA A 627 -16.62 -17.10 9.38
CA ALA A 627 -15.80 -18.28 9.28
C ALA A 627 -16.40 -19.41 10.13
N LYS A 628 -16.69 -20.55 9.47
CA LYS A 628 -17.27 -21.74 10.12
C LYS A 628 -16.34 -22.25 11.22
N GLY A 629 -16.89 -22.61 12.38
CA GLY A 629 -16.15 -23.14 13.52
C GLY A 629 -15.50 -22.08 14.41
N GLU A 630 -15.19 -20.89 13.88
CA GLU A 630 -14.59 -19.79 14.66
C GLU A 630 -15.65 -18.89 15.31
N THR A 631 -16.82 -18.76 14.69
CA THR A 631 -17.85 -17.79 15.09
C THR A 631 -19.18 -18.41 15.52
N ASP A 632 -19.21 -19.74 15.68
CA ASP A 632 -20.45 -20.48 15.91
C ASP A 632 -21.04 -20.25 17.32
N ASN A 633 -20.20 -19.90 18.30
CA ASN A 633 -20.58 -19.77 19.72
C ASN A 633 -20.11 -18.44 20.33
N ILE A 634 -20.27 -17.32 19.64
CA ILE A 634 -19.82 -16.00 20.14
C ILE A 634 -20.85 -15.32 21.05
N ALA A 635 -22.09 -15.78 21.05
CA ALA A 635 -23.25 -15.08 21.62
C ALA A 635 -24.08 -15.99 22.56
N PRO A 636 -24.84 -15.42 23.53
CA PRO A 636 -25.64 -16.19 24.49
C PRO A 636 -26.91 -16.82 23.89
N TYR A 637 -27.42 -16.27 22.78
CA TYR A 637 -28.52 -16.85 22.01
C TYR A 637 -28.09 -16.99 20.56
N ARG A 638 -28.88 -17.70 19.75
CA ARG A 638 -28.56 -17.95 18.34
C ARG A 638 -28.31 -16.63 17.61
N LEU A 639 -27.15 -16.53 16.97
CA LEU A 639 -26.71 -15.38 16.19
C LEU A 639 -25.84 -15.89 15.04
N GLU A 640 -26.25 -15.68 13.79
CA GLU A 640 -25.51 -16.11 12.61
C GLU A 640 -25.02 -14.91 11.80
N LEU A 641 -23.69 -14.81 11.72
CA LEU A 641 -23.02 -13.77 10.95
C LEU A 641 -23.06 -14.08 9.45
N SER A 642 -23.16 -13.04 8.65
CA SER A 642 -23.17 -13.14 7.19
C SER A 642 -22.03 -12.35 6.56
N ARG A 643 -22.02 -12.29 5.22
CA ARG A 643 -21.13 -11.38 4.46
C ARG A 643 -21.82 -10.06 4.11
N GLU A 644 -23.07 -9.86 4.55
CA GLU A 644 -23.82 -8.64 4.30
C GLU A 644 -23.12 -7.42 4.92
N ARG A 645 -23.21 -6.29 4.21
CA ARG A 645 -22.55 -5.03 4.54
C ARG A 645 -23.25 -3.87 3.84
N VAL A 646 -23.00 -2.66 4.32
CA VAL A 646 -23.44 -1.41 3.67
C VAL A 646 -22.20 -0.56 3.44
N THR A 647 -21.77 -0.46 2.18
CA THR A 647 -20.50 0.14 1.78
C THR A 647 -20.62 1.62 1.46
N ASN A 648 -21.81 2.12 1.16
CA ASN A 648 -22.02 3.53 1.01
C ASN A 648 -21.95 4.21 2.39
N GLU A 649 -20.87 4.93 2.63
CA GLU A 649 -20.64 5.73 3.83
C GLU A 649 -21.73 6.79 4.08
N ASN A 650 -22.50 7.17 3.05
CA ASN A 650 -23.61 8.12 3.13
C ASN A 650 -24.99 7.44 3.19
N ALA A 651 -25.06 6.10 3.28
CA ALA A 651 -26.35 5.40 3.40
C ALA A 651 -27.14 5.91 4.61
N GLU A 652 -28.46 6.06 4.43
CA GLU A 652 -29.36 6.47 5.52
C GLU A 652 -29.43 5.39 6.60
N MET A 653 -29.37 5.82 7.86
CA MET A 653 -29.46 4.96 9.03
C MET A 653 -30.81 5.20 9.71
N SER A 654 -31.77 4.33 9.44
CA SER A 654 -33.12 4.43 10.01
C SER A 654 -33.17 3.77 11.39
N CYS A 655 -33.69 4.48 12.38
CA CYS A 655 -33.90 3.94 13.73
C CYS A 655 -35.15 3.05 13.76
N VAL A 656 -34.98 1.75 14.01
CA VAL A 656 -36.10 0.78 14.04
C VAL A 656 -36.93 0.94 15.30
N LYS A 657 -36.30 1.32 16.41
CA LYS A 657 -36.94 1.64 17.69
C LYS A 657 -36.43 3.00 18.19
N PRO A 658 -37.03 4.13 17.76
CA PRO A 658 -36.55 5.47 18.10
C PRO A 658 -36.42 5.74 19.60
N ASP A 659 -37.28 5.16 20.43
CA ASP A 659 -37.26 5.33 21.89
C ASP A 659 -36.29 4.39 22.62
N HIS A 660 -35.51 3.59 21.88
CA HIS A 660 -34.58 2.63 22.47
C HIS A 660 -33.50 3.33 23.30
N ALA A 661 -33.12 2.77 24.45
CA ALA A 661 -32.15 3.39 25.38
C ALA A 661 -30.80 3.70 24.71
N LEU A 662 -30.32 2.80 23.84
CA LEU A 662 -29.10 3.01 23.04
C LEU A 662 -29.11 4.26 22.14
N LEU A 663 -30.29 4.81 21.81
CA LEU A 663 -30.42 6.00 20.99
C LEU A 663 -30.64 7.27 21.82
N ASN A 664 -30.97 7.14 23.11
CA ASN A 664 -31.43 8.27 23.93
C ASN A 664 -30.65 8.45 25.24
N TYR A 665 -29.75 7.52 25.62
CA TYR A 665 -29.00 7.62 26.87
C TYR A 665 -27.56 7.08 26.76
N PRO A 666 -26.57 7.79 27.33
CA PRO A 666 -26.67 9.15 27.90
C PRO A 666 -26.67 10.26 26.83
N ASN A 667 -26.46 9.91 25.57
CA ASN A 667 -26.49 10.86 24.44
C ASN A 667 -27.68 10.57 23.53
N ILE A 668 -28.26 11.62 22.94
CA ILE A 668 -29.30 11.48 21.91
C ILE A 668 -28.64 11.24 20.56
N ILE A 669 -29.08 10.22 19.83
CA ILE A 669 -28.59 9.82 18.51
C ILE A 669 -29.66 10.15 17.46
N SER A 670 -29.22 10.84 16.41
CA SER A 670 -30.04 11.31 15.30
C SER A 670 -29.39 10.99 13.95
N ALA A 671 -30.06 11.31 12.84
CA ALA A 671 -29.50 11.16 11.51
C ALA A 671 -28.15 11.90 11.33
N LYS A 672 -27.95 13.03 12.03
CA LYS A 672 -26.71 13.82 11.98
C LYS A 672 -25.49 13.07 12.54
N ASP A 673 -25.70 12.12 13.44
CA ASP A 673 -24.63 11.30 14.02
C ASP A 673 -24.03 10.31 13.00
N PHE A 674 -24.65 10.22 11.82
CA PHE A 674 -24.20 9.44 10.69
C PHE A 674 -23.57 10.29 9.58
N GLU A 675 -23.48 11.61 9.73
CA GLU A 675 -22.77 12.47 8.79
C GLU A 675 -21.24 12.33 8.97
N GLY A 676 -20.50 12.40 7.86
CA GLY A 676 -19.03 12.35 7.88
C GLY A 676 -18.41 10.99 8.19
N TRP A 677 -19.21 9.92 8.22
CA TRP A 677 -18.67 8.55 8.25
C TRP A 677 -17.80 8.30 7.01
N VAL A 678 -16.76 7.51 7.20
CA VAL A 678 -15.79 7.19 6.15
C VAL A 678 -15.87 5.73 5.74
N GLN A 679 -15.65 5.48 4.46
CA GLN A 679 -15.49 4.19 3.81
C GLN A 679 -16.73 3.29 3.78
N GLU A 680 -17.38 2.99 4.91
CA GLU A 680 -18.56 2.11 4.98
C GLU A 680 -19.37 2.35 6.28
N ARG A 681 -20.67 2.01 6.27
CA ARG A 681 -21.50 1.98 7.51
C ARG A 681 -21.16 0.78 8.38
N GLY A 682 -20.87 -0.35 7.76
CA GLY A 682 -20.55 -1.56 8.50
C GLY A 682 -20.54 -2.80 7.64
N LEU A 683 -20.05 -3.88 8.24
CA LEU A 683 -19.74 -5.12 7.56
C LEU A 683 -19.95 -6.33 8.45
N TYR A 684 -20.18 -7.47 7.80
CA TYR A 684 -20.48 -8.75 8.43
C TYR A 684 -21.68 -8.65 9.39
N PHE A 685 -22.76 -8.05 8.90
CA PHE A 685 -24.00 -7.96 9.66
C PHE A 685 -24.52 -9.36 9.97
N ALA A 686 -25.18 -9.48 11.13
CA ALA A 686 -25.93 -10.68 11.43
C ALA A 686 -27.04 -10.83 10.39
N SER A 687 -27.33 -12.05 9.97
CA SER A 687 -28.43 -12.35 9.02
C SER A 687 -29.58 -13.11 9.68
N LEU A 688 -29.29 -13.86 10.74
CA LEU A 688 -30.26 -14.56 11.56
C LEU A 688 -29.92 -14.38 13.04
N TRP A 689 -30.93 -14.21 13.86
CA TRP A 689 -30.79 -14.05 15.32
C TRP A 689 -32.07 -14.46 16.03
N ASP A 690 -31.95 -14.81 17.30
CA ASP A 690 -33.07 -15.14 18.20
C ASP A 690 -33.98 -13.92 18.48
N ASP A 691 -35.27 -14.14 18.73
CA ASP A 691 -36.26 -13.08 19.02
C ASP A 691 -35.95 -12.27 20.29
N LYS A 692 -35.07 -12.79 21.17
CA LYS A 692 -34.55 -12.05 22.32
C LYS A 692 -33.67 -10.86 21.96
N TYR A 693 -33.17 -10.79 20.72
CA TYR A 693 -32.41 -9.65 20.24
C TYR A 693 -33.31 -8.51 19.78
N GLU A 694 -33.10 -7.35 20.37
CA GLU A 694 -33.65 -6.09 19.89
C GLU A 694 -32.72 -5.50 18.83
N LYS A 695 -33.29 -5.21 17.66
CA LYS A 695 -32.64 -4.48 16.56
C LYS A 695 -32.77 -2.97 16.74
N VAL A 696 -31.68 -2.26 16.47
CA VAL A 696 -31.64 -0.80 16.66
C VAL A 696 -31.76 -0.04 15.34
N PHE A 697 -31.04 -0.48 14.30
CA PHE A 697 -30.97 0.23 13.01
C PHE A 697 -31.42 -0.63 11.83
N SER A 698 -31.85 0.05 10.78
CA SER A 698 -32.06 -0.49 9.44
C SER A 698 -31.29 0.38 8.45
N CYS A 699 -30.51 -0.21 7.55
CA CYS A 699 -29.80 0.53 6.51
C CYS A 699 -29.55 -0.34 5.27
N ALA A 700 -29.37 0.31 4.12
CA ALA A 700 -29.10 -0.35 2.85
C ALA A 700 -28.19 0.51 1.97
N ASP A 701 -27.44 -0.16 1.10
CA ASP A 701 -26.89 0.51 -0.08
C ASP A 701 -28.02 0.84 -1.08
N PRO A 702 -27.81 1.79 -2.00
CA PRO A 702 -28.81 2.15 -3.00
C PRO A 702 -29.31 0.92 -3.78
N ASN A 703 -30.63 0.80 -3.89
CA ASN A 703 -31.34 -0.29 -4.58
C ASN A 703 -31.16 -1.70 -3.96
N GLU A 704 -30.72 -1.80 -2.71
CA GLU A 704 -30.66 -3.06 -1.97
C GLU A 704 -31.72 -3.19 -0.88
N LYS A 705 -31.92 -4.42 -0.40
CA LYS A 705 -32.80 -4.70 0.74
C LYS A 705 -32.22 -4.06 2.01
N SER A 706 -33.09 -3.44 2.81
CA SER A 706 -32.72 -2.94 4.13
C SER A 706 -32.30 -4.07 5.08
N LEU A 707 -31.14 -3.88 5.70
CA LEU A 707 -30.51 -4.81 6.63
C LEU A 707 -30.67 -4.31 8.06
N GLN A 708 -30.97 -5.22 8.98
CA GLN A 708 -31.27 -4.90 10.39
C GLN A 708 -30.30 -5.53 11.41
N GLY A 709 -29.31 -6.28 10.94
CA GLY A 709 -28.34 -7.00 11.78
C GLY A 709 -27.07 -6.21 12.10
N SER A 710 -27.09 -4.88 11.95
CA SER A 710 -25.91 -4.02 12.17
C SER A 710 -25.66 -3.70 13.64
N LEU A 711 -26.70 -3.66 14.47
CA LEU A 711 -26.61 -3.46 15.92
C LEU A 711 -27.76 -4.20 16.60
N LEU A 712 -27.40 -5.22 17.39
CA LEU A 712 -28.31 -6.09 18.11
C LEU A 712 -27.96 -6.09 19.60
N ILE A 713 -28.97 -6.03 20.47
CA ILE A 713 -28.81 -6.11 21.92
C ILE A 713 -29.79 -7.12 22.51
N ALA A 714 -29.33 -7.92 23.47
CA ALA A 714 -30.19 -8.83 24.22
C ALA A 714 -29.79 -8.83 25.70
N LYS A 715 -30.79 -9.02 26.58
CA LYS A 715 -30.53 -9.33 27.99
C LYS A 715 -30.14 -10.78 28.17
N TYR A 716 -29.10 -11.02 28.97
CA TYR A 716 -28.71 -12.34 29.41
C TYR A 716 -28.43 -12.29 30.92
N GLY A 717 -29.22 -13.04 31.69
CA GLY A 717 -29.27 -12.86 33.14
C GLY A 717 -29.60 -11.41 33.52
N LYS A 718 -28.73 -10.78 34.32
CA LYS A 718 -28.86 -9.39 34.78
C LYS A 718 -28.18 -8.37 33.87
N GLY A 719 -27.35 -8.82 32.93
CA GLY A 719 -26.54 -7.95 32.08
C GLY A 719 -27.00 -7.89 30.63
N ASN A 720 -26.14 -7.33 29.79
CA ASN A 720 -26.44 -7.04 28.40
C ASN A 720 -25.35 -7.57 27.46
N TYR A 721 -25.78 -8.28 26.42
CA TYR A 721 -24.92 -8.66 25.31
C TYR A 721 -25.27 -7.80 24.10
N ILE A 722 -24.26 -7.20 23.47
CA ILE A 722 -24.40 -6.35 22.28
C ILE A 722 -23.52 -6.91 21.17
N PHE A 723 -24.11 -7.16 20.01
CA PHE A 723 -23.37 -7.40 18.78
C PHE A 723 -23.47 -6.16 17.87
N THR A 724 -22.34 -5.75 17.28
CA THR A 724 -22.33 -4.66 16.30
C THR A 724 -21.44 -4.98 15.09
N GLY A 725 -22.04 -4.85 13.91
CA GLY A 725 -21.36 -4.84 12.61
C GLY A 725 -20.98 -3.44 12.13
N LEU A 726 -21.34 -2.38 12.87
CA LEU A 726 -21.00 -1.00 12.50
C LEU A 726 -19.48 -0.79 12.54
N ALA A 727 -18.96 -0.01 11.58
CA ALA A 727 -17.53 0.15 11.35
C ALA A 727 -16.81 1.09 12.34
N PHE A 728 -17.04 0.97 13.65
CA PHE A 728 -16.46 1.86 14.68
C PHE A 728 -14.93 1.92 14.64
N PHE A 729 -14.27 0.82 14.30
CA PHE A 729 -12.81 0.75 14.10
C PHE A 729 -12.29 1.68 12.99
N ARG A 730 -13.15 2.18 12.09
CA ARG A 730 -12.83 3.23 11.11
C ARG A 730 -13.33 4.60 11.57
N GLN A 731 -14.54 4.65 12.11
CA GLN A 731 -15.19 5.92 12.44
C GLN A 731 -14.57 6.64 13.64
N LEU A 732 -14.21 5.89 14.70
CA LEU A 732 -13.60 6.48 15.88
C LEU A 732 -12.21 7.04 15.55
N PRO A 733 -11.30 6.30 14.86
CA PRO A 733 -10.02 6.87 14.43
C PRO A 733 -10.12 7.97 13.36
N ALA A 734 -11.27 8.13 12.70
CA ALA A 734 -11.53 9.22 11.75
C ALA A 734 -12.08 10.50 12.40
N GLY A 735 -12.54 10.42 13.66
CA GLY A 735 -13.01 11.57 14.44
C GLY A 735 -14.49 11.86 14.28
N VAL A 736 -15.26 10.85 13.88
CA VAL A 736 -16.69 11.01 13.61
C VAL A 736 -17.46 11.15 14.91
N GLU A 737 -17.91 12.37 15.22
CA GLU A 737 -18.54 12.73 16.50
C GLU A 737 -19.71 11.82 16.89
N GLY A 738 -20.58 11.49 15.93
CA GLY A 738 -21.73 10.63 16.20
C GLY A 738 -21.37 9.19 16.51
N ALA A 739 -20.25 8.68 15.97
CA ALA A 739 -19.74 7.36 16.33
C ALA A 739 -19.27 7.33 17.79
N TYR A 740 -18.64 8.40 18.27
CA TYR A 740 -18.26 8.53 19.69
C TYR A 740 -19.48 8.56 20.61
N ARG A 741 -20.52 9.35 20.28
CA ARG A 741 -21.77 9.39 21.06
C ARG A 741 -22.45 8.03 21.11
N LEU A 742 -22.60 7.36 19.96
CA LEU A 742 -23.23 6.04 19.91
C LEU A 742 -22.43 5.00 20.70
N PHE A 743 -21.10 4.97 20.56
CA PHE A 743 -20.28 4.01 21.29
C PHE A 743 -20.30 4.27 22.81
N ALA A 744 -20.37 5.54 23.24
CA ALA A 744 -20.59 5.87 24.65
C ALA A 744 -21.92 5.33 25.18
N ASN A 745 -22.99 5.41 24.37
CA ASN A 745 -24.28 4.81 24.73
C ASN A 745 -24.18 3.28 24.88
N LEU A 746 -23.47 2.59 23.96
CA LEU A 746 -23.26 1.13 24.08
C LEU A 746 -22.54 0.77 25.39
N LEU A 747 -21.51 1.54 25.75
CA LEU A 747 -20.75 1.31 27.00
C LEU A 747 -21.56 1.66 28.25
N SER A 748 -22.59 2.51 28.13
CA SER A 748 -23.37 3.01 29.27
C SER A 748 -24.56 2.13 29.65
N VAL A 749 -24.87 1.09 28.86
CA VAL A 749 -26.05 0.25 29.10
C VAL A 749 -25.97 -0.41 30.48
N GLY A 750 -27.05 -0.24 31.25
CA GLY A 750 -27.20 -0.83 32.59
C GLY A 750 -26.55 -0.04 33.72
N LYS A 751 -26.06 1.18 33.47
CA LYS A 751 -25.31 2.01 34.42
C LYS A 751 -26.01 3.31 34.81
#